data_AF-A0A7L7L5L4-F1
#
_entry.id   AF-A0A7L7L5L4-F1
#
_cell.length_a   1.000
_cell.length_b   1.000
_cell.length_c   1.000
_cell.angle_alpha   90.00
_cell.angle_beta   90.00
_cell.angle_gamma   90.00
#
_symmetry.space_group_name_H-M   'P 1'
#
loop_
_entity.id
_entity.type
_entity.pdbx_description
1 polymer ?
#
loop_
_entity_poly.entity_id
_entity_poly.type
_entity_poly.pdbx_seq_one_letter_code
_entity_poly.pdbx_strand_id
1 'polypeptide(L)'
;MQRSIFIFFFITLVVGGCMKNPNSSQGTSQAPRRVEVLFLGHKSEHHNSDKYAPTLATALFSRGINITYTTTPTDLNPENLKKYDGLIIYANHEKIEPEQDQALTEFVESGKGFIPIHCASFCFQNSENYIKMVGGQFKTHKTGDFTAKITDAKHPTMQGITEFSTWDETYVHDKLNPDNKVLMTRDEGGRPEPWTWVREQGKGRVFYTAYGHDERTWNNPGFQKLIGNGVLWAVGDKVSKQVEKLALPTLTYVDAAVPNYEKRDPAPKFQNPLSPAESQKLIQVPVDFDIQLFAAEPDIINPISMAWDERGRLWVIETVDYPNEVREEDGVGDDRIKICEDTNGDGKADKFTIFADKLNIPTSIVFANGGIVISQAPVFMFLKDTNGDDKADVREVIIDGWGKSDTHAGPSNLKYGLDNKIWGTVGYSAFKGTGENQNLAFSQGLYRFNPDGKNLEFLAKTSNNTWGLGFNENFDVFLSTANNTHSAYYYMPDKNLKRVLVGGSGAQGIKKIDGHYDMHTMTPNLRQVDVHGGFTAAAGHNLYTARNFPKEYWNRIAFVCEPTGRVVHNAIMEPSGAGYVEKDGWNFLASSDEWMGPVHAEVGPDGAVWVADWYDFIIQHNPTPTPERGGYQAENGKGNAYINPLRDHDKGRIYRVVYKNAKPYEPIKLDKNKPETLVAALNNDNMFWRTTAQRLIVEGKHQSVLPELYKIAANQSVDEIGVNAPAVHALWTMHGLGALSGSNPEALQVAIRALSHPAAGVRKTAIQVLPRTPEVKQALLKSNLINDPAQPTRLTAILAMAEMPTASDIGQAVYTASLSPDNDKDPALAQALFVATAKHQAGFKEAMQKDTKAAESASAGLVPRITQSLDKDVRLLERWSRMPAAEAPNVAGKEITIKSAVIKPRTGKPSGVIMTHGDTNQGYGLYIDDDKVNLLVKQNGKPYSISAPVPQENRFEVIAQVAQNGKLVLQLDGKTVAEGKAPGLFKQPLTSDLAIGVGGKDDKKFGPYKDDFNFDGNLSNTFLEVGSIVVTAVPTTEKADVTINMKVVKDQMQFDKKTFTVKAGQVVELVLENPDFMQHNWVLVMTGMADKVGAAADKLAADPKGAEKNYVPKMNEVIAATDLVNPEGRTVIRFKVPQKTGDYPYVCTFPGHWRIMNGVMKVTN
;
A
#
# COMPACT_ATOMS: atom_id res chain seq x y z
N MET A 1 24.90 -38.99 66.66
CA MET A 1 26.16 -39.04 67.44
C MET A 1 27.30 -38.92 66.42
N GLN A 2 28.14 -37.87 66.55
CA GLN A 2 29.57 -37.76 66.17
C GLN A 2 30.05 -38.44 64.86
N ARG A 3 30.85 -37.86 63.96
CA ARG A 3 31.81 -36.76 64.02
C ARG A 3 32.36 -36.51 62.60
N SER A 4 32.77 -35.28 62.35
CA SER A 4 33.54 -34.75 61.23
C SER A 4 34.94 -35.40 61.05
N ILE A 5 35.55 -35.27 59.86
CA ILE A 5 36.92 -34.72 59.57
C ILE A 5 37.56 -35.29 58.27
N PHE A 6 37.70 -34.40 57.28
CA PHE A 6 38.82 -34.07 56.35
C PHE A 6 39.74 -35.13 55.65
N ILE A 7 39.83 -34.94 54.31
CA ILE A 7 41.03 -34.77 53.43
C ILE A 7 41.40 -35.81 52.35
N PHE A 8 41.18 -35.35 51.10
CA PHE A 8 41.99 -35.37 49.85
C PHE A 8 42.06 -36.59 48.91
N PHE A 9 41.55 -36.30 47.70
CA PHE A 9 41.96 -36.67 46.33
C PHE A 9 41.53 -37.98 45.64
N PHE A 10 41.23 -37.76 44.34
CA PHE A 10 41.11 -38.67 43.20
C PHE A 10 39.83 -39.49 42.98
N ILE A 11 38.96 -38.92 42.13
CA ILE A 11 38.45 -39.47 40.84
C ILE A 11 38.29 -40.99 40.73
N THR A 12 37.03 -41.42 40.57
CA THR A 12 36.53 -42.63 39.87
C THR A 12 34.99 -42.55 39.96
N LEU A 13 34.13 -42.98 39.04
CA LEU A 13 34.19 -43.54 37.70
C LEU A 13 32.74 -43.46 37.14
N VAL A 14 32.58 -43.15 35.85
CA VAL A 14 31.74 -43.86 34.86
C VAL A 14 30.38 -44.43 35.29
N VAL A 15 29.29 -43.92 34.70
CA VAL A 15 28.40 -44.62 33.72
C VAL A 15 27.66 -43.55 32.88
N GLY A 16 27.78 -43.61 31.55
CA GLY A 16 27.11 -42.67 30.64
C GLY A 16 27.53 -42.87 29.18
N GLY A 17 27.25 -44.05 28.62
CA GLY A 17 27.47 -44.38 27.21
C GLY A 17 26.59 -43.51 26.31
N CYS A 18 27.22 -42.63 25.55
CA CYS A 18 26.57 -41.73 24.61
C CYS A 18 26.13 -42.46 23.32
N MET A 19 24.86 -42.36 22.95
CA MET A 19 24.45 -42.26 21.55
C MET A 19 24.72 -40.82 21.11
N LYS A 20 25.88 -40.59 20.48
CA LYS A 20 26.24 -39.30 19.86
C LYS A 20 25.63 -39.24 18.45
N ASN A 21 24.85 -38.20 18.21
CA ASN A 21 24.54 -37.67 16.89
C ASN A 21 25.82 -37.58 16.04
N PRO A 22 25.85 -38.12 14.81
CA PRO A 22 26.94 -37.88 13.89
C PRO A 22 26.67 -36.56 13.18
N ASN A 23 26.87 -35.41 13.85
CA ASN A 23 27.00 -34.10 13.19
C ASN A 23 27.47 -33.00 14.15
N SER A 24 28.49 -33.26 14.95
CA SER A 24 29.26 -32.19 15.61
C SER A 24 30.72 -32.58 15.80
N SER A 25 31.39 -32.93 14.70
CA SER A 25 32.84 -32.76 14.63
C SER A 25 33.15 -31.41 14.01
N GLN A 26 33.80 -30.54 14.78
CA GLN A 26 34.48 -29.33 14.29
C GLN A 26 35.48 -29.72 13.20
N GLY A 27 35.03 -29.66 11.96
CA GLY A 27 35.84 -29.55 10.75
C GLY A 27 35.45 -28.25 10.07
N THR A 28 36.45 -27.51 9.59
CA THR A 28 36.30 -26.28 8.82
C THR A 28 35.24 -26.40 7.72
N SER A 29 34.02 -25.91 7.95
CA SER A 29 33.04 -25.79 6.86
C SER A 29 33.47 -24.65 5.93
N GLN A 30 34.22 -24.99 4.88
CA GLN A 30 34.45 -24.16 3.71
C GLN A 30 33.25 -24.27 2.74
N ALA A 31 32.01 -24.30 3.26
CA ALA A 31 30.83 -24.48 2.43
C ALA A 31 30.70 -23.33 1.40
N PRO A 32 30.27 -23.62 0.16
CA PRO A 32 29.96 -22.60 -0.83
C PRO A 32 28.84 -21.67 -0.34
N ARG A 33 28.99 -20.35 -0.53
CA ARG A 33 27.99 -19.34 -0.15
C ARG A 33 28.25 -17.99 -0.83
N ARG A 34 27.25 -17.10 -0.77
CA ARG A 34 27.38 -15.69 -1.15
C ARG A 34 28.06 -14.86 -0.05
N VAL A 35 28.58 -13.69 -0.42
CA VAL A 35 29.04 -12.65 0.53
C VAL A 35 27.83 -11.92 1.07
N GLU A 36 27.79 -11.66 2.37
CA GLU A 36 26.73 -10.86 3.00
C GLU A 36 27.29 -9.49 3.39
N VAL A 37 26.72 -8.41 2.86
CA VAL A 37 27.19 -7.03 3.09
C VAL A 37 26.06 -6.17 3.66
N LEU A 38 26.33 -5.52 4.79
CA LEU A 38 25.46 -4.46 5.30
C LEU A 38 25.78 -3.18 4.53
N PHE A 39 24.76 -2.48 4.04
CA PHE A 39 24.88 -1.17 3.42
C PHE A 39 24.20 -0.15 4.35
N LEU A 40 24.99 0.74 4.95
CA LEU A 40 24.50 1.85 5.74
C LEU A 40 24.41 3.12 4.88
N GLY A 41 23.17 3.55 4.63
CA GLY A 41 22.82 4.81 4.01
C GLY A 41 22.27 5.84 5.00
N HIS A 42 21.59 6.86 4.48
CA HIS A 42 20.78 7.83 5.23
C HIS A 42 19.64 8.37 4.37
N LYS A 43 18.66 8.98 5.04
CA LYS A 43 17.54 9.67 4.37
C LYS A 43 17.99 11.05 3.89
N SER A 44 18.33 11.19 2.62
CA SER A 44 18.71 12.46 1.98
C SER A 44 18.48 12.42 0.49
N GLU A 45 18.23 13.57 -0.11
CA GLU A 45 18.12 13.72 -1.57
C GLU A 45 19.46 14.02 -2.25
N HIS A 46 20.45 14.54 -1.53
CA HIS A 46 21.75 14.96 -2.10
C HIS A 46 22.70 13.77 -2.30
N HIS A 47 22.71 12.83 -1.36
CA HIS A 47 23.39 11.54 -1.48
C HIS A 47 22.35 10.44 -1.22
N ASN A 48 21.45 10.28 -2.20
CA ASN A 48 20.26 9.47 -2.06
C ASN A 48 20.56 7.96 -2.11
N SER A 49 21.03 7.45 -0.97
CA SER A 49 21.39 6.04 -0.80
C SER A 49 20.23 5.08 -1.11
N ASP A 50 18.98 5.50 -0.87
CA ASP A 50 17.79 4.69 -1.14
C ASP A 50 17.57 4.49 -2.65
N LYS A 51 17.84 5.52 -3.45
CA LYS A 51 17.81 5.45 -4.91
C LYS A 51 18.97 4.63 -5.49
N TYR A 52 20.15 4.67 -4.87
CA TYR A 52 21.38 4.13 -5.47
C TYR A 52 21.75 2.71 -5.01
N ALA A 53 21.39 2.33 -3.78
CA ALA A 53 21.67 1.00 -3.26
C ALA A 53 21.05 -0.13 -4.12
N PRO A 54 19.83 -0.02 -4.68
CA PRO A 54 19.26 -1.04 -5.55
C PRO A 54 20.05 -1.24 -6.85
N THR A 55 20.55 -0.16 -7.47
CA THR A 55 21.41 -0.22 -8.66
C THR A 55 22.68 -1.03 -8.38
N LEU A 56 23.31 -0.76 -7.24
CA LEU A 56 24.52 -1.50 -6.85
C LEU A 56 24.20 -2.94 -6.46
N ALA A 57 23.11 -3.18 -5.73
CA ALA A 57 22.68 -4.53 -5.35
C ALA A 57 22.48 -5.41 -6.59
N THR A 58 21.77 -4.91 -7.60
CA THR A 58 21.58 -5.58 -8.90
C THR A 58 22.92 -5.94 -9.55
N ALA A 59 23.84 -4.99 -9.62
CA ALA A 59 25.14 -5.20 -10.27
C ALA A 59 26.02 -6.21 -9.52
N LEU A 60 26.01 -6.17 -8.18
CA LEU A 60 26.83 -7.03 -7.34
C LEU A 60 26.24 -8.43 -7.14
N PHE A 61 24.93 -8.59 -7.29
CA PHE A 61 24.24 -9.88 -7.09
C PHE A 61 24.75 -10.97 -8.04
N SER A 62 24.99 -10.62 -9.31
CA SER A 62 25.58 -11.53 -10.32
C SER A 62 26.99 -12.01 -9.97
N ARG A 63 27.65 -11.36 -9.01
CA ARG A 63 29.01 -11.65 -8.55
C ARG A 63 29.03 -12.42 -7.22
N GLY A 64 27.87 -12.87 -6.74
CA GLY A 64 27.75 -13.62 -5.50
C GLY A 64 27.78 -12.75 -4.25
N ILE A 65 27.40 -11.48 -4.34
CA ILE A 65 27.37 -10.53 -3.23
C ILE A 65 25.92 -10.12 -2.97
N ASN A 66 25.46 -10.31 -1.74
CA ASN A 66 24.17 -9.87 -1.24
C ASN A 66 24.31 -8.55 -0.49
N ILE A 67 23.37 -7.64 -0.69
CA ILE A 67 23.27 -6.38 0.05
C ILE A 67 22.04 -6.44 0.95
N THR A 68 22.23 -6.09 2.23
CA THR A 68 21.16 -5.72 3.16
C THR A 68 21.25 -4.22 3.43
N TYR A 69 20.18 -3.47 3.18
CA TYR A 69 20.17 -2.02 3.28
C TYR A 69 19.58 -1.53 4.62
N THR A 70 20.18 -0.49 5.19
CA THR A 70 19.62 0.24 6.34
C THR A 70 20.00 1.72 6.27
N THR A 71 19.17 2.57 6.88
CA THR A 71 19.47 4.00 7.10
C THR A 71 19.76 4.33 8.56
N THR A 72 19.86 3.32 9.42
CA THR A 72 19.85 3.49 10.88
C THR A 72 21.23 3.23 11.50
N PRO A 73 21.94 4.24 12.03
CA PRO A 73 23.26 4.05 12.65
C PRO A 73 23.26 3.10 13.85
N THR A 74 22.13 2.89 14.54
CA THR A 74 22.02 1.93 15.65
C THR A 74 22.21 0.48 15.21
N ASP A 75 22.14 0.19 13.91
CA ASP A 75 22.45 -1.12 13.36
C ASP A 75 23.97 -1.43 13.35
N LEU A 76 24.81 -0.42 13.64
CA LEU A 76 26.23 -0.57 13.96
C LEU A 76 26.39 -1.06 15.40
N ASN A 77 25.98 -2.30 15.64
CA ASN A 77 26.14 -2.98 16.93
C ASN A 77 26.67 -4.41 16.72
N PRO A 78 27.31 -5.03 17.74
CA PRO A 78 27.95 -6.34 17.57
C PRO A 78 26.99 -7.45 17.13
N GLU A 79 25.75 -7.43 17.63
CA GLU A 79 24.75 -8.46 17.36
C GLU A 79 24.27 -8.44 15.91
N ASN A 80 24.18 -7.26 15.30
CA ASN A 80 23.83 -7.14 13.90
C ASN A 80 25.06 -7.31 12.99
N LEU A 81 26.18 -6.66 13.31
CA LEU A 81 27.39 -6.69 12.48
C LEU A 81 27.97 -8.11 12.30
N LYS A 82 27.86 -8.99 13.31
CA LYS A 82 28.36 -10.37 13.21
C LYS A 82 27.73 -11.20 12.07
N LYS A 83 26.56 -10.78 11.58
CA LYS A 83 25.84 -11.44 10.47
C LYS A 83 26.52 -11.23 9.12
N TYR A 84 27.33 -10.18 8.99
CA TYR A 84 27.88 -9.73 7.71
C TYR A 84 29.37 -10.04 7.58
N ASP A 85 29.84 -10.13 6.34
CA ASP A 85 31.26 -10.24 5.97
C ASP A 85 31.92 -8.89 5.73
N GLY A 86 31.12 -7.88 5.36
CA GLY A 86 31.58 -6.52 5.20
C GLY A 86 30.49 -5.47 5.39
N LEU A 87 30.92 -4.21 5.45
CA LEU A 87 30.07 -3.04 5.60
C LEU A 87 30.39 -2.02 4.51
N ILE A 88 29.39 -1.63 3.73
CA ILE A 88 29.41 -0.43 2.88
C ILE A 88 28.82 0.73 3.68
N ILE A 89 29.46 1.89 3.60
CA ILE A 89 28.88 3.16 4.04
C ILE A 89 28.82 4.09 2.84
N TYR A 90 27.64 4.62 2.58
CA TYR A 90 27.41 5.73 1.67
C TYR A 90 26.41 6.66 2.36
N ALA A 91 26.94 7.53 3.22
CA ALA A 91 26.11 8.39 4.03
C ALA A 91 26.77 9.73 4.43
N ASN A 92 25.99 10.61 5.06
CA ASN A 92 26.47 11.87 5.67
C ASN A 92 26.10 11.99 7.16
N HIS A 93 26.06 10.89 7.90
CA HIS A 93 25.87 10.94 9.35
C HIS A 93 27.02 11.70 10.01
N GLU A 94 26.73 12.82 10.69
CA GLU A 94 27.77 13.67 11.29
C GLU A 94 28.42 13.04 12.52
N LYS A 95 27.64 12.26 13.29
CA LYS A 95 28.04 11.72 14.59
C LYS A 95 27.81 10.22 14.67
N ILE A 96 28.70 9.55 15.39
CA ILE A 96 28.57 8.16 15.85
C ILE A 96 28.64 8.12 17.37
N GLU A 97 27.85 7.25 17.99
CA GLU A 97 27.94 7.03 19.44
C GLU A 97 29.17 6.16 19.78
N PRO A 98 29.80 6.31 20.96
CA PRO A 98 31.02 5.59 21.32
C PRO A 98 30.90 4.06 21.18
N GLU A 99 29.75 3.49 21.56
CA GLU A 99 29.50 2.05 21.48
C GLU A 99 29.41 1.57 20.02
N GLN A 100 28.87 2.42 19.13
CA GLN A 100 28.78 2.13 17.69
C GLN A 100 30.16 2.21 17.03
N ASP A 101 30.96 3.21 17.40
CA ASP A 101 32.35 3.38 16.91
C ASP A 101 33.22 2.18 17.32
N GLN A 102 33.08 1.75 18.58
CA GLN A 102 33.76 0.56 19.08
C GLN A 102 33.32 -0.70 18.32
N ALA A 103 32.00 -0.93 18.16
CA ALA A 103 31.48 -2.10 17.46
C ALA A 103 31.95 -2.15 16.00
N LEU A 104 31.97 -1.01 15.32
CA LEU A 104 32.48 -0.90 13.95
C LEU A 104 33.98 -1.19 13.89
N THR A 105 34.77 -0.60 14.80
CA THR A 105 36.22 -0.83 14.86
C THR A 105 36.54 -2.30 15.10
N GLU A 106 35.90 -2.92 16.09
CA GLU A 106 36.07 -4.35 16.39
C GLU A 106 35.64 -5.25 15.24
N PHE A 107 34.54 -4.92 14.56
CA PHE A 107 34.09 -5.64 13.36
C PHE A 107 35.19 -5.69 12.31
N VAL A 108 35.76 -4.55 11.94
CA VAL A 108 36.84 -4.48 10.93
C VAL A 108 38.11 -5.16 11.43
N GLU A 109 38.58 -4.83 12.64
CA GLU A 109 39.82 -5.37 13.20
C GLU A 109 39.78 -6.90 13.39
N SER A 110 38.58 -7.48 13.54
CA SER A 110 38.39 -8.94 13.60
C SER A 110 38.63 -9.66 12.27
N GLY A 111 38.73 -8.94 11.15
CA GLY A 111 38.97 -9.49 9.81
C GLY A 111 37.84 -9.29 8.81
N LYS A 112 36.87 -8.41 9.10
CA LYS A 112 35.73 -8.12 8.22
C LYS A 112 36.06 -6.97 7.26
N GLY A 113 35.35 -6.91 6.13
CA GLY A 113 35.58 -5.91 5.10
C GLY A 113 34.94 -4.56 5.43
N PHE A 114 35.63 -3.46 5.13
CA PHE A 114 35.08 -2.11 5.23
C PHE A 114 35.20 -1.37 3.90
N ILE A 115 34.08 -0.89 3.38
CA ILE A 115 33.94 -0.36 2.02
C ILE A 115 33.26 1.02 2.05
N PRO A 116 33.92 2.07 2.60
CA PRO A 116 33.41 3.44 2.53
C PRO A 116 33.43 3.96 1.08
N ILE A 117 32.34 4.60 0.66
CA ILE A 117 32.16 5.15 -0.69
C ILE A 117 31.89 6.66 -0.60
N HIS A 118 32.62 7.44 -1.39
CA HIS A 118 32.35 8.86 -1.65
C HIS A 118 32.19 9.69 -0.37
N CYS A 119 30.96 10.10 -0.07
CA CYS A 119 30.58 10.92 1.08
C CYS A 119 30.85 10.26 2.44
N ALA A 120 31.12 8.94 2.48
CA ALA A 120 31.51 8.25 3.71
C ALA A 120 32.79 8.83 4.35
N SER A 121 33.67 9.51 3.59
CA SER A 121 34.83 10.23 4.14
C SER A 121 34.45 11.51 4.91
N PHE A 122 33.19 11.95 4.83
CA PHE A 122 32.62 13.04 5.64
C PHE A 122 31.94 12.54 6.93
N CYS A 123 31.59 11.25 7.00
CA CYS A 123 30.85 10.69 8.14
C CYS A 123 31.62 10.77 9.46
N PHE A 124 30.85 10.79 10.55
CA PHE A 124 31.29 10.54 11.92
C PHE A 124 32.51 11.36 12.32
N GLN A 125 32.44 12.68 12.08
CA GLN A 125 33.55 13.62 12.27
C GLN A 125 34.02 13.70 13.73
N ASN A 126 33.18 13.24 14.66
CA ASN A 126 33.51 13.12 16.08
C ASN A 126 34.35 11.88 16.44
N SER A 127 34.61 10.95 15.51
CA SER A 127 35.43 9.75 15.74
C SER A 127 36.76 9.83 15.00
N GLU A 128 37.87 9.92 15.76
CA GLU A 128 39.21 9.79 15.20
C GLU A 128 39.49 8.36 14.68
N ASN A 129 38.89 7.35 15.31
CA ASN A 129 39.05 5.95 14.90
C ASN A 129 38.46 5.74 13.51
N TYR A 130 37.25 6.24 13.28
CA TYR A 130 36.59 6.18 11.99
C TYR A 130 37.39 6.86 10.88
N ILE A 131 37.85 8.10 11.12
CA ILE A 131 38.64 8.87 10.14
C ILE A 131 39.92 8.10 9.77
N LYS A 132 40.66 7.59 10.77
CA LYS A 132 41.86 6.77 10.54
C LYS A 132 41.51 5.47 9.81
N MET A 133 40.37 4.87 10.10
CA MET A 133 39.95 3.62 9.47
C MET A 133 39.64 3.81 7.98
N VAL A 134 38.89 4.85 7.60
CA VAL A 134 38.65 5.23 6.19
C VAL A 134 39.97 5.53 5.46
N GLY A 135 40.95 6.11 6.17
CA GLY A 135 42.27 6.44 5.66
C GLY A 135 42.39 7.88 5.13
N GLY A 136 41.34 8.68 5.26
CA GLY A 136 41.32 10.09 4.87
C GLY A 136 39.97 10.71 5.19
N GLN A 137 39.94 12.04 5.33
CA GLN A 137 38.73 12.80 5.60
C GLN A 137 38.45 13.76 4.45
N PHE A 138 37.17 13.92 4.09
CA PHE A 138 36.76 14.92 3.12
C PHE A 138 37.13 16.33 3.61
N LYS A 139 37.64 17.17 2.70
CA LYS A 139 37.97 18.58 2.97
C LYS A 139 37.09 19.54 2.16
N THR A 140 37.09 19.40 0.84
CA THR A 140 36.39 20.29 -0.11
C THR A 140 36.14 19.56 -1.42
N HIS A 141 35.27 20.09 -2.28
CA HIS A 141 35.08 19.59 -3.63
C HIS A 141 34.75 20.71 -4.62
N LYS A 142 34.81 20.39 -5.91
CA LYS A 142 34.05 21.06 -6.99
C LYS A 142 33.20 19.98 -7.67
N THR A 143 32.74 20.23 -8.88
CA THR A 143 32.06 19.24 -9.72
C THR A 143 32.61 19.27 -11.14
N GLY A 144 32.49 18.16 -11.87
CA GLY A 144 32.83 18.10 -13.28
C GLY A 144 33.13 16.69 -13.76
N ASP A 145 33.31 16.56 -15.07
CA ASP A 145 33.79 15.33 -15.71
C ASP A 145 35.30 15.19 -15.55
N PHE A 146 35.74 14.01 -15.11
CA PHE A 146 37.15 13.67 -15.05
C PHE A 146 37.37 12.17 -15.18
N THR A 147 38.61 11.79 -15.44
CA THR A 147 39.07 10.40 -15.44
C THR A 147 40.17 10.25 -14.40
N ALA A 148 39.98 9.40 -13.38
CA ALA A 148 41.04 9.07 -12.45
C ALA A 148 42.02 8.07 -13.11
N LYS A 149 43.32 8.30 -12.89
CA LYS A 149 44.42 7.52 -13.46
C LYS A 149 44.77 6.34 -12.57
N ILE A 150 44.90 5.16 -13.16
CA ILE A 150 45.28 3.94 -12.42
C ILE A 150 46.78 3.99 -12.11
N THR A 151 47.13 3.91 -10.83
CA THR A 151 48.53 3.93 -10.36
C THR A 151 49.10 2.54 -10.08
N ASP A 152 48.25 1.55 -9.78
CA ASP A 152 48.66 0.15 -9.59
C ASP A 152 47.66 -0.83 -10.24
N ALA A 153 47.81 -1.03 -11.55
CA ALA A 153 46.96 -1.93 -12.33
C ALA A 153 47.12 -3.42 -11.97
N LYS A 154 48.17 -3.80 -11.22
CA LYS A 154 48.44 -5.20 -10.83
C LYS A 154 47.73 -5.59 -9.54
N HIS A 155 47.22 -4.63 -8.77
CA HIS A 155 46.51 -4.92 -7.53
C HIS A 155 45.23 -5.74 -7.81
N PRO A 156 44.87 -6.74 -6.98
CA PRO A 156 43.68 -7.57 -7.22
C PRO A 156 42.38 -6.78 -7.41
N THR A 157 42.19 -5.67 -6.68
CA THR A 157 40.99 -4.83 -6.83
C THR A 157 40.90 -4.13 -8.20
N MET A 158 42.03 -3.99 -8.91
CA MET A 158 42.10 -3.33 -10.22
C MET A 158 41.98 -4.32 -11.39
N GLN A 159 41.81 -5.62 -11.11
CA GLN A 159 41.72 -6.64 -12.15
C GLN A 159 40.57 -6.36 -13.13
N GLY A 160 40.94 -6.14 -14.39
CA GLY A 160 40.01 -5.84 -15.47
C GLY A 160 39.31 -4.49 -15.37
N ILE A 161 39.80 -3.57 -14.51
CA ILE A 161 39.35 -2.18 -14.47
C ILE A 161 40.10 -1.40 -15.54
N THR A 162 39.35 -0.65 -16.34
CA THR A 162 39.88 0.37 -17.26
C THR A 162 39.53 1.75 -16.72
N GLU A 163 40.36 2.74 -16.99
CA GLU A 163 40.02 4.14 -16.69
C GLU A 163 38.71 4.53 -17.37
N PHE A 164 37.83 5.22 -16.65
CA PHE A 164 36.55 5.71 -17.18
C PHE A 164 36.30 7.15 -16.75
N SER A 165 35.60 7.90 -17.61
CA SER A 165 35.15 9.25 -17.31
C SER A 165 33.75 9.20 -16.71
N THR A 166 33.50 10.04 -15.72
CA THR A 166 32.17 10.29 -15.17
C THR A 166 32.14 11.71 -14.63
N TRP A 167 30.95 12.29 -14.59
CA TRP A 167 30.72 13.51 -13.84
C TRP A 167 30.56 13.13 -12.37
N ASP A 168 31.30 13.80 -11.48
CA ASP A 168 31.26 13.54 -10.04
C ASP A 168 31.65 14.80 -9.25
N GLU A 169 31.55 14.74 -7.92
CA GLU A 169 32.18 15.74 -7.06
C GLU A 169 33.68 15.48 -6.96
N THR A 170 34.48 16.49 -7.31
CA THR A 170 35.94 16.42 -7.36
C THR A 170 36.54 16.61 -5.97
N TYR A 171 36.40 15.60 -5.11
CA TYR A 171 36.85 15.62 -3.72
C TYR A 171 38.35 15.92 -3.59
N VAL A 172 38.67 16.62 -2.52
CA VAL A 172 40.02 16.81 -1.98
C VAL A 172 39.97 16.36 -0.54
N HIS A 173 40.95 15.55 -0.13
CA HIS A 173 41.01 14.97 1.20
C HIS A 173 42.06 15.66 2.08
N ASP A 174 41.81 15.66 3.39
CA ASP A 174 42.80 15.91 4.43
C ASP A 174 42.98 14.67 5.32
N LYS A 175 43.93 14.74 6.26
CA LYS A 175 44.25 13.66 7.20
C LYS A 175 44.47 12.29 6.52
N LEU A 176 45.04 12.29 5.31
CA LEU A 176 45.40 11.08 4.58
C LEU A 176 46.39 10.26 5.40
N ASN A 177 46.08 8.98 5.63
CA ASN A 177 47.00 8.11 6.33
C ASN A 177 48.24 7.80 5.46
N PRO A 178 49.42 7.64 6.07
CA PRO A 178 50.64 7.28 5.36
C PRO A 178 50.65 5.83 4.85
N ASP A 179 49.78 4.95 5.39
CA ASP A 179 49.68 3.54 5.02
C ASP A 179 48.69 3.26 3.87
N ASN A 180 48.05 4.30 3.32
CA ASN A 180 47.16 4.16 2.16
C ASN A 180 47.95 3.68 0.93
N LYS A 181 47.57 2.53 0.39
CA LYS A 181 48.01 2.10 -0.93
C LYS A 181 47.08 2.68 -1.99
N VAL A 182 47.50 3.78 -2.61
CA VAL A 182 46.73 4.48 -3.64
C VAL A 182 46.72 3.70 -4.96
N LEU A 183 45.52 3.41 -5.46
CA LEU A 183 45.25 2.64 -6.67
C LEU A 183 44.81 3.51 -7.85
N MET A 184 44.20 4.67 -7.56
CA MET A 184 43.84 5.67 -8.56
C MET A 184 44.10 7.08 -8.03
N THR A 185 44.48 8.00 -8.93
CA THR A 185 44.63 9.44 -8.64
C THR A 185 43.86 10.30 -9.62
N ARG A 186 43.33 11.44 -9.16
CA ARG A 186 42.73 12.48 -9.99
C ARG A 186 43.66 13.68 -10.08
N ASP A 187 43.75 14.34 -11.23
CA ASP A 187 44.47 15.62 -11.33
C ASP A 187 43.66 16.74 -10.65
N GLU A 188 44.25 17.41 -9.66
CA GLU A 188 43.74 18.64 -9.05
C GLU A 188 44.74 19.76 -9.30
N GLY A 189 44.65 20.37 -10.49
CA GLY A 189 45.50 21.50 -10.87
C GLY A 189 46.99 21.15 -10.95
N GLY A 190 47.31 19.99 -11.54
CA GLY A 190 48.69 19.49 -11.64
C GLY A 190 49.18 18.68 -10.43
N ARG A 191 48.35 18.51 -9.39
CA ARG A 191 48.66 17.69 -8.22
C ARG A 191 47.86 16.37 -8.27
N PRO A 192 48.52 15.19 -8.11
CA PRO A 192 47.81 13.91 -8.06
C PRO A 192 47.09 13.74 -6.71
N GLU A 193 45.77 13.92 -6.70
CA GLU A 193 44.90 13.70 -5.55
C GLU A 193 44.52 12.21 -5.45
N PRO A 194 44.75 11.53 -4.30
CA PRO A 194 44.30 10.15 -4.10
C PRO A 194 42.79 10.00 -4.29
N TRP A 195 42.39 9.01 -5.08
CA TRP A 195 40.99 8.84 -5.48
C TRP A 195 40.40 7.51 -5.05
N THR A 196 41.16 6.44 -5.22
CA THR A 196 40.81 5.09 -4.77
C THR A 196 42.03 4.51 -4.06
N TRP A 197 41.86 3.93 -2.88
CA TRP A 197 42.95 3.32 -2.13
C TRP A 197 42.47 2.11 -1.32
N VAL A 198 43.45 1.32 -0.90
CA VAL A 198 43.24 0.23 0.05
C VAL A 198 44.19 0.37 1.23
N ARG A 199 43.76 -0.15 2.38
CA ARG A 199 44.60 -0.26 3.59
C ARG A 199 44.16 -1.44 4.46
N GLU A 200 44.96 -1.75 5.47
CA GLU A 200 44.65 -2.78 6.47
C GLU A 200 44.34 -2.12 7.82
N GLN A 201 43.39 -2.70 8.56
CA GLN A 201 43.00 -2.27 9.91
C GLN A 201 42.84 -3.52 10.78
N GLY A 202 43.77 -3.73 11.72
CA GLY A 202 43.84 -5.00 12.45
C GLY A 202 44.02 -6.17 11.48
N LYS A 203 43.09 -7.14 11.48
CA LYS A 203 43.04 -8.23 10.48
C LYS A 203 42.16 -7.91 9.27
N GLY A 204 41.43 -6.80 9.31
CA GLY A 204 40.48 -6.38 8.28
C GLY A 204 41.14 -5.63 7.14
N ARG A 205 40.39 -5.52 6.05
CA ARG A 205 40.80 -4.84 4.82
C ARG A 205 39.81 -3.74 4.51
N VAL A 206 40.33 -2.55 4.21
CA VAL A 206 39.56 -1.36 3.88
C VAL A 206 39.77 -1.00 2.42
N PHE A 207 38.67 -0.82 1.69
CA PHE A 207 38.65 -0.29 0.32
C PHE A 207 37.88 1.03 0.32
N TYR A 208 38.49 2.11 -0.14
CA TYR A 208 37.81 3.39 -0.32
C TYR A 208 37.88 3.85 -1.76
N THR A 209 36.80 4.48 -2.22
CA THR A 209 36.80 5.26 -3.46
C THR A 209 36.02 6.56 -3.29
N ALA A 210 36.55 7.66 -3.82
CA ALA A 210 35.88 8.97 -3.84
C ALA A 210 34.84 9.09 -4.97
N TYR A 211 34.70 8.09 -5.85
CA TYR A 211 33.61 8.03 -6.82
C TYR A 211 32.25 7.79 -6.13
N GLY A 212 31.18 8.49 -6.55
CA GLY A 212 29.82 8.08 -6.21
C GLY A 212 28.80 9.18 -5.90
N HIS A 213 28.91 10.40 -6.44
CA HIS A 213 27.94 11.45 -6.12
C HIS A 213 26.51 11.14 -6.59
N ASP A 214 26.31 10.73 -7.85
CA ASP A 214 24.96 10.52 -8.40
C ASP A 214 24.85 9.36 -9.42
N GLU A 215 23.64 9.16 -9.96
CA GLU A 215 23.33 8.06 -10.86
C GLU A 215 24.28 7.90 -12.05
N ARG A 216 24.97 8.95 -12.52
CA ARG A 216 25.91 8.85 -13.65
C ARG A 216 27.09 7.97 -13.31
N THR A 217 27.61 8.11 -12.09
CA THR A 217 28.67 7.24 -11.57
C THR A 217 28.12 5.88 -11.18
N TRP A 218 26.98 5.82 -10.49
CA TRP A 218 26.41 4.55 -10.01
C TRP A 218 25.94 3.61 -11.14
N ASN A 219 25.51 4.15 -12.28
CA ASN A 219 25.16 3.39 -13.48
C ASN A 219 26.38 3.04 -14.35
N ASN A 220 27.58 3.53 -14.02
CA ASN A 220 28.78 3.25 -14.79
C ASN A 220 29.26 1.81 -14.54
N PRO A 221 29.39 0.95 -15.56
CA PRO A 221 29.84 -0.44 -15.37
C PRO A 221 31.26 -0.55 -14.80
N GLY A 222 32.13 0.41 -15.09
CA GLY A 222 33.47 0.50 -14.52
C GLY A 222 33.45 0.75 -13.00
N PHE A 223 32.55 1.62 -12.54
CA PHE A 223 32.33 1.87 -11.11
C PHE A 223 31.75 0.64 -10.41
N GLN A 224 30.69 0.04 -10.96
CA GLN A 224 30.09 -1.19 -10.40
C GLN A 224 31.11 -2.34 -10.30
N LYS A 225 31.94 -2.49 -11.35
CA LYS A 225 33.03 -3.48 -11.35
C LYS A 225 34.07 -3.19 -10.27
N LEU A 226 34.47 -1.92 -10.13
CA LEU A 226 35.41 -1.46 -9.12
C LEU A 226 34.91 -1.75 -7.70
N ILE A 227 33.64 -1.41 -7.40
CA ILE A 227 33.04 -1.68 -6.09
C ILE A 227 33.00 -3.19 -5.80
N GLY A 228 32.53 -4.01 -6.75
CA GLY A 228 32.49 -5.47 -6.50
C GLY A 228 33.87 -6.11 -6.35
N ASN A 229 34.90 -5.60 -7.05
CA ASN A 229 36.29 -6.01 -6.83
C ASN A 229 36.77 -5.59 -5.43
N GLY A 230 36.43 -4.36 -5.01
CA GLY A 230 36.72 -3.84 -3.68
C GLY A 230 36.10 -4.68 -2.57
N VAL A 231 34.81 -5.04 -2.70
CA VAL A 231 34.09 -5.91 -1.75
C VAL A 231 34.76 -7.28 -1.65
N LEU A 232 34.97 -7.99 -2.77
CA LEU A 232 35.59 -9.33 -2.76
C LEU A 232 37.02 -9.31 -2.21
N TRP A 233 37.76 -8.23 -2.41
CA TRP A 233 39.07 -8.10 -1.79
C TRP A 233 38.98 -7.83 -0.28
N ALA A 234 38.06 -6.95 0.13
CA ALA A 234 37.89 -6.50 1.51
C ALA A 234 37.40 -7.61 2.46
N VAL A 235 36.51 -8.48 2.00
CA VAL A 235 35.97 -9.59 2.83
C VAL A 235 36.96 -10.75 3.03
N GLY A 236 38.12 -10.70 2.35
CA GLY A 236 39.21 -11.65 2.53
C GLY A 236 39.10 -12.93 1.70
N ASP A 237 40.25 -13.54 1.44
CA ASP A 237 40.41 -14.65 0.49
C ASP A 237 39.58 -15.88 0.85
N LYS A 238 39.29 -16.09 2.14
CA LYS A 238 38.47 -17.21 2.61
C LYS A 238 37.04 -17.09 2.06
N VAL A 239 36.41 -15.93 2.24
CA VAL A 239 35.03 -15.70 1.81
C VAL A 239 34.94 -15.68 0.28
N SER A 240 35.88 -15.03 -0.39
CA SER A 240 35.91 -14.98 -1.87
C SER A 240 36.06 -16.37 -2.50
N LYS A 241 36.86 -17.26 -1.91
CA LYS A 241 36.92 -18.67 -2.35
C LYS A 241 35.63 -19.45 -2.09
N GLN A 242 34.83 -19.08 -1.08
CA GLN A 242 33.50 -19.70 -0.87
C GLN A 242 32.51 -19.28 -1.95
N VAL A 243 32.60 -18.03 -2.43
CA VAL A 243 31.80 -17.52 -3.56
C VAL A 243 32.19 -18.22 -4.86
N GLU A 244 33.49 -18.37 -5.14
CA GLU A 244 33.96 -19.11 -6.32
C GLU A 244 33.43 -20.56 -6.32
N LYS A 245 33.46 -21.23 -5.16
CA LYS A 245 32.92 -22.59 -5.00
C LYS A 245 31.40 -22.68 -5.14
N LEU A 246 30.66 -21.56 -5.02
CA LEU A 246 29.21 -21.56 -5.22
C LEU A 246 28.85 -21.97 -6.65
N ALA A 247 29.77 -21.69 -7.60
CA ALA A 247 29.61 -21.98 -9.01
C ALA A 247 28.25 -21.48 -9.50
N LEU A 248 28.09 -20.15 -9.50
CA LEU A 248 26.90 -19.49 -10.03
C LEU A 248 26.66 -19.95 -11.48
N PRO A 249 25.40 -20.25 -11.85
CA PRO A 249 25.10 -20.73 -13.20
C PRO A 249 25.43 -19.65 -14.23
N THR A 250 25.95 -20.08 -15.39
CA THR A 250 26.12 -19.19 -16.55
C THR A 250 24.81 -19.13 -17.31
N LEU A 251 24.17 -17.97 -17.30
CA LEU A 251 22.92 -17.75 -18.03
C LEU A 251 23.17 -17.80 -19.54
N THR A 252 22.33 -18.53 -20.27
CA THR A 252 22.39 -18.63 -21.72
C THR A 252 21.12 -18.07 -22.35
N TYR A 253 21.26 -17.40 -23.49
CA TYR A 253 20.18 -16.65 -24.13
C TYR A 253 20.09 -16.99 -25.61
N VAL A 254 18.87 -17.05 -26.14
CA VAL A 254 18.57 -17.24 -27.57
C VAL A 254 17.61 -16.16 -28.06
N ASP A 255 17.64 -15.88 -29.36
CA ASP A 255 16.69 -14.95 -29.96
C ASP A 255 15.30 -15.59 -30.04
N ALA A 256 14.28 -14.85 -29.61
CA ALA A 256 12.88 -15.28 -29.64
C ALA A 256 11.92 -14.08 -29.65
N ALA A 257 10.63 -14.31 -29.85
CA ALA A 257 9.58 -13.28 -29.83
C ALA A 257 9.22 -12.85 -28.38
N VAL A 258 10.20 -12.30 -27.67
CA VAL A 258 10.00 -11.77 -26.32
C VAL A 258 9.33 -10.39 -26.39
N PRO A 259 8.24 -10.14 -25.64
CA PRO A 259 7.63 -8.82 -25.60
C PRO A 259 8.60 -7.72 -25.13
N ASN A 260 8.67 -6.63 -25.89
CA ASN A 260 9.57 -5.50 -25.63
C ASN A 260 8.78 -4.21 -25.32
N TYR A 261 7.95 -4.25 -24.27
CA TYR A 261 7.14 -3.11 -23.83
C TYR A 261 7.98 -1.88 -23.41
N GLU A 262 9.19 -2.14 -22.92
CA GLU A 262 10.15 -1.11 -22.52
C GLU A 262 10.94 -0.52 -23.70
N LYS A 263 10.79 -1.06 -24.91
CA LYS A 263 11.53 -0.65 -26.12
C LYS A 263 13.05 -0.66 -25.93
N ARG A 264 13.56 -1.69 -25.24
CA ARG A 264 15.00 -1.89 -25.03
C ARG A 264 15.71 -2.11 -26.38
N ASP A 265 16.92 -1.57 -26.50
CA ASP A 265 17.84 -1.77 -27.61
C ASP A 265 19.22 -2.21 -27.06
N PRO A 266 19.69 -3.44 -27.34
CA PRO A 266 19.01 -4.47 -28.14
C PRO A 266 17.74 -5.01 -27.48
N ALA A 267 16.85 -5.59 -28.28
CA ALA A 267 15.62 -6.21 -27.78
C ALA A 267 15.93 -7.36 -26.78
N PRO A 268 15.04 -7.61 -25.80
CA PRO A 268 15.21 -8.71 -24.85
C PRO A 268 15.34 -10.06 -25.54
N LYS A 269 16.21 -10.93 -25.01
CA LYS A 269 16.39 -12.30 -25.46
C LYS A 269 15.72 -13.28 -24.51
N PHE A 270 15.49 -14.50 -24.98
CA PHE A 270 14.93 -15.58 -24.14
C PHE A 270 16.05 -16.26 -23.35
N GLN A 271 15.98 -16.19 -22.02
CA GLN A 271 16.86 -16.96 -21.14
C GLN A 271 16.43 -18.43 -21.17
N ASN A 272 17.36 -19.36 -21.37
CA ASN A 272 17.05 -20.78 -21.19
C ASN A 272 16.66 -21.08 -19.72
N PRO A 273 15.72 -22.00 -19.47
CA PRO A 273 15.32 -22.38 -18.12
C PRO A 273 16.47 -23.04 -17.37
N LEU A 274 16.48 -22.89 -16.05
CA LEU A 274 17.48 -23.48 -15.15
C LEU A 274 16.89 -24.66 -14.38
N SER A 275 17.74 -25.61 -13.97
CA SER A 275 17.32 -26.61 -12.99
C SER A 275 16.95 -25.95 -11.65
N PRO A 276 16.13 -26.60 -10.79
CA PRO A 276 15.80 -26.05 -9.46
C PRO A 276 17.04 -25.68 -8.63
N ALA A 277 18.09 -26.52 -8.67
CA ALA A 277 19.32 -26.28 -7.94
C ALA A 277 20.14 -25.09 -8.47
N GLU A 278 20.13 -24.85 -9.79
CA GLU A 278 20.81 -23.69 -10.38
C GLU A 278 20.04 -22.39 -10.12
N SER A 279 18.72 -22.41 -10.31
CA SER A 279 17.85 -21.26 -10.05
C SER A 279 17.90 -20.83 -8.58
N GLN A 280 17.88 -21.78 -7.63
CA GLN A 280 17.97 -21.47 -6.21
C GLN A 280 19.26 -20.72 -5.84
N LYS A 281 20.38 -20.93 -6.57
CA LYS A 281 21.62 -20.16 -6.35
C LYS A 281 21.47 -18.69 -6.76
N LEU A 282 20.48 -18.34 -7.57
CA LEU A 282 20.15 -17.00 -8.03
C LEU A 282 19.07 -16.32 -7.17
N ILE A 283 18.72 -16.90 -6.02
CA ILE A 283 17.77 -16.31 -5.07
C ILE A 283 18.52 -15.68 -3.88
N GLN A 284 18.10 -14.49 -3.49
CA GLN A 284 18.46 -13.82 -2.24
C GLN A 284 17.30 -13.91 -1.25
N VAL A 285 17.62 -14.20 0.02
CA VAL A 285 16.75 -14.02 1.20
C VAL A 285 17.53 -13.21 2.25
N PRO A 286 16.88 -12.58 3.25
CA PRO A 286 17.60 -11.83 4.27
C PRO A 286 18.60 -12.72 5.02
N VAL A 287 19.71 -12.13 5.49
CA VAL A 287 20.88 -12.85 6.03
C VAL A 287 20.57 -13.84 7.17
N ASP A 288 19.50 -13.58 7.90
CA ASP A 288 19.04 -14.39 9.03
C ASP A 288 18.23 -15.65 8.61
N PHE A 289 18.00 -15.83 7.31
CA PHE A 289 17.15 -16.87 6.76
C PHE A 289 17.90 -17.79 5.80
N ASP A 290 17.37 -18.99 5.62
CA ASP A 290 17.75 -19.94 4.58
C ASP A 290 16.54 -20.25 3.69
N ILE A 291 16.80 -20.58 2.43
CA ILE A 291 15.78 -21.06 1.49
C ILE A 291 15.94 -22.56 1.24
N GLN A 292 14.81 -23.27 1.30
CA GLN A 292 14.72 -24.72 1.12
C GLN A 292 13.72 -25.03 -0.01
N LEU A 293 14.11 -25.87 -0.96
CA LEU A 293 13.20 -26.38 -1.99
C LEU A 293 12.37 -27.53 -1.39
N PHE A 294 11.05 -27.39 -1.37
CA PHE A 294 10.12 -28.39 -0.85
C PHE A 294 9.61 -29.33 -1.94
N ALA A 295 9.15 -28.76 -3.08
CA ALA A 295 8.66 -29.51 -4.24
C ALA A 295 9.02 -28.75 -5.53
N ALA A 296 9.18 -29.48 -6.63
CA ALA A 296 9.51 -28.92 -7.94
C ALA A 296 8.95 -29.80 -9.07
N GLU A 297 9.12 -29.36 -10.31
CA GLU A 297 8.87 -30.17 -11.49
C GLU A 297 9.66 -31.49 -11.49
N PRO A 298 9.10 -32.61 -11.99
CA PRO A 298 7.78 -32.75 -12.62
C PRO A 298 6.61 -32.97 -11.65
N ASP A 299 6.87 -33.05 -10.33
CA ASP A 299 5.84 -33.41 -9.34
C ASP A 299 4.84 -32.28 -9.10
N ILE A 300 5.27 -31.03 -9.24
CA ILE A 300 4.44 -29.82 -9.21
C ILE A 300 4.78 -28.94 -10.41
N ILE A 301 3.75 -28.41 -11.06
CA ILE A 301 3.86 -27.44 -12.16
C ILE A 301 2.87 -26.30 -11.93
N ASN A 302 3.22 -25.07 -12.35
CA ASN A 302 2.38 -23.87 -12.32
C ASN A 302 1.49 -23.73 -11.05
N PRO A 303 2.08 -23.67 -9.84
CA PRO A 303 1.31 -23.57 -8.61
C PRO A 303 0.63 -22.19 -8.47
N ILE A 304 -0.71 -22.13 -8.47
CA ILE A 304 -1.48 -20.87 -8.27
C ILE A 304 -1.64 -20.52 -6.79
N SER A 305 -2.04 -21.50 -5.97
CA SER A 305 -2.50 -21.27 -4.61
C SER A 305 -2.08 -22.41 -3.70
N MET A 306 -1.88 -22.10 -2.43
CA MET A 306 -1.47 -23.04 -1.38
C MET A 306 -2.45 -22.94 -0.21
N ALA A 307 -2.62 -24.05 0.51
CA ALA A 307 -3.31 -24.10 1.80
C ALA A 307 -2.81 -25.31 2.61
N TRP A 308 -3.15 -25.37 3.90
CA TRP A 308 -2.83 -26.54 4.74
C TRP A 308 -4.07 -27.09 5.44
N ASP A 309 -4.12 -28.41 5.55
CA ASP A 309 -5.17 -29.11 6.31
C ASP A 309 -4.84 -29.17 7.81
N GLU A 310 -5.77 -29.68 8.62
CA GLU A 310 -5.60 -29.82 10.07
C GLU A 310 -4.51 -30.82 10.49
N ARG A 311 -3.86 -31.50 9.53
CA ARG A 311 -2.70 -32.39 9.73
C ARG A 311 -1.38 -31.70 9.33
N GLY A 312 -1.42 -30.46 8.87
CA GLY A 312 -0.26 -29.70 8.43
C GLY A 312 0.25 -30.08 7.04
N ARG A 313 -0.51 -30.82 6.23
CA ARG A 313 -0.11 -31.20 4.86
C ARG A 313 -0.33 -30.04 3.91
N LEU A 314 0.57 -29.85 2.93
CA LEU A 314 0.44 -28.81 1.92
C LEU A 314 -0.54 -29.25 0.83
N TRP A 315 -1.47 -28.38 0.47
CA TRP A 315 -2.40 -28.54 -0.65
C TRP A 315 -2.11 -27.45 -1.68
N VAL A 316 -1.93 -27.84 -2.94
CA VAL A 316 -1.54 -26.94 -4.03
C VAL A 316 -2.55 -27.05 -5.17
N ILE A 317 -2.99 -25.89 -5.67
CA ILE A 317 -3.65 -25.80 -6.97
C ILE A 317 -2.55 -25.79 -8.05
N GLU A 318 -2.60 -26.77 -8.94
CA GLU A 318 -1.78 -26.90 -10.15
C GLU A 318 -2.65 -26.57 -11.36
N THR A 319 -2.18 -25.68 -12.23
CA THR A 319 -2.88 -25.37 -13.50
C THR A 319 -2.04 -25.67 -14.73
N VAL A 320 -2.70 -26.24 -15.73
CA VAL A 320 -2.20 -26.43 -17.09
C VAL A 320 -3.07 -25.68 -18.09
N ASP A 321 -4.34 -25.41 -17.76
CA ASP A 321 -5.29 -24.73 -18.63
C ASP A 321 -5.11 -23.19 -18.64
N TYR A 322 -4.54 -22.60 -17.58
CA TYR A 322 -4.32 -21.16 -17.51
C TYR A 322 -3.29 -20.68 -18.55
N PRO A 323 -3.46 -19.49 -19.19
CA PRO A 323 -4.60 -18.58 -19.07
C PRO A 323 -5.70 -18.80 -20.12
N ASN A 324 -5.43 -19.52 -21.22
CA ASN A 324 -6.23 -19.43 -22.45
C ASN A 324 -7.13 -20.63 -22.74
N GLU A 325 -6.96 -21.77 -22.06
CA GLU A 325 -7.81 -22.97 -22.26
C GLU A 325 -9.11 -22.86 -21.47
N VAL A 326 -9.89 -21.80 -21.72
CA VAL A 326 -11.19 -21.58 -21.07
C VAL A 326 -12.22 -22.53 -21.67
N ARG A 327 -12.72 -23.47 -20.84
CA ARG A 327 -13.71 -24.48 -21.23
C ARG A 327 -15.12 -24.06 -20.81
N GLU A 328 -16.10 -24.33 -21.66
CA GLU A 328 -17.52 -23.97 -21.44
C GLU A 328 -18.34 -25.11 -20.82
N GLU A 329 -17.81 -26.34 -20.82
CA GLU A 329 -18.48 -27.53 -20.29
C GLU A 329 -18.04 -27.79 -18.84
N ASP A 330 -19.01 -27.99 -17.95
CA ASP A 330 -18.75 -28.28 -16.53
C ASP A 330 -18.02 -29.62 -16.36
N GLY A 331 -16.96 -29.65 -15.54
CA GLY A 331 -16.16 -30.84 -15.28
C GLY A 331 -15.23 -31.26 -16.43
N VAL A 332 -14.99 -30.36 -17.39
CA VAL A 332 -14.03 -30.52 -18.47
C VAL A 332 -12.89 -29.52 -18.24
N GLY A 333 -11.71 -30.02 -17.90
CA GLY A 333 -10.49 -29.27 -17.58
C GLY A 333 -9.40 -30.25 -17.16
N ASP A 334 -8.15 -29.81 -17.11
CA ASP A 334 -6.99 -30.65 -16.81
C ASP A 334 -6.28 -30.23 -15.51
N ASP A 335 -6.76 -29.15 -14.87
CA ASP A 335 -6.22 -28.63 -13.61
C ASP A 335 -6.57 -29.52 -12.41
N ARG A 336 -5.73 -29.42 -11.37
CA ARG A 336 -5.71 -30.38 -10.26
C ARG A 336 -5.45 -29.70 -8.92
N ILE A 337 -5.88 -30.37 -7.87
CA ILE A 337 -5.44 -30.12 -6.50
C ILE A 337 -4.63 -31.31 -6.03
N LYS A 338 -3.39 -31.04 -5.60
CA LYS A 338 -2.46 -32.04 -5.08
C LYS A 338 -2.20 -31.82 -3.60
N ILE A 339 -2.12 -32.91 -2.85
CA ILE A 339 -1.60 -32.96 -1.48
C ILE A 339 -0.13 -33.37 -1.56
N CYS A 340 0.75 -32.53 -1.01
CA CYS A 340 2.20 -32.74 -0.96
C CYS A 340 2.61 -33.05 0.47
N GLU A 341 3.24 -34.21 0.68
CA GLU A 341 3.65 -34.70 1.99
C GLU A 341 5.15 -34.99 2.03
N ASP A 342 5.82 -34.56 3.10
CA ASP A 342 7.13 -35.03 3.53
C ASP A 342 6.90 -36.18 4.51
N THR A 343 7.05 -37.43 4.05
CA THR A 343 6.75 -38.61 4.87
C THR A 343 7.97 -39.09 5.66
N ASN A 344 9.16 -38.55 5.37
CA ASN A 344 10.42 -38.96 5.98
C ASN A 344 11.05 -37.88 6.90
N GLY A 345 10.55 -36.64 6.86
CA GLY A 345 10.96 -35.52 7.70
C GLY A 345 12.22 -34.79 7.26
N ASP A 346 12.67 -34.94 6.00
CA ASP A 346 13.88 -34.27 5.48
C ASP A 346 13.63 -32.85 4.96
N GLY A 347 12.38 -32.37 5.04
CA GLY A 347 11.96 -31.05 4.60
C GLY A 347 11.59 -30.97 3.12
N LYS A 348 11.42 -32.11 2.44
CA LYS A 348 10.99 -32.20 1.03
C LYS A 348 9.77 -33.09 0.87
N ALA A 349 8.91 -32.76 -0.09
CA ALA A 349 7.81 -33.63 -0.45
C ALA A 349 8.34 -34.89 -1.14
N ASP A 350 7.88 -36.06 -0.70
CA ASP A 350 8.18 -37.37 -1.28
C ASP A 350 6.92 -38.14 -1.70
N LYS A 351 5.74 -37.63 -1.35
CA LYS A 351 4.45 -38.19 -1.72
C LYS A 351 3.50 -37.11 -2.22
N PHE A 352 2.89 -37.39 -3.38
CA PHE A 352 1.95 -36.51 -4.05
C PHE A 352 0.63 -37.27 -4.31
N THR A 353 -0.47 -36.73 -3.80
CA THR A 353 -1.81 -37.33 -3.95
C THR A 353 -2.72 -36.35 -4.70
N ILE A 354 -3.34 -36.77 -5.80
CA ILE A 354 -4.37 -35.96 -6.47
C ILE A 354 -5.66 -36.08 -5.67
N PHE A 355 -6.05 -34.98 -5.01
CA PHE A 355 -7.31 -34.89 -4.27
C PHE A 355 -8.49 -34.66 -5.21
N ALA A 356 -8.33 -33.76 -6.17
CA ALA A 356 -9.34 -33.45 -7.18
C ALA A 356 -8.66 -33.14 -8.52
N ASP A 357 -9.25 -33.63 -9.59
CA ASP A 357 -8.89 -33.35 -10.99
C ASP A 357 -10.10 -32.78 -11.74
N LYS A 358 -9.93 -32.54 -13.05
CA LYS A 358 -10.98 -32.02 -13.95
C LYS A 358 -11.51 -30.66 -13.53
N LEU A 359 -10.61 -29.82 -13.05
CA LEU A 359 -10.87 -28.44 -12.70
C LEU A 359 -10.52 -27.55 -13.90
N ASN A 360 -11.16 -26.40 -14.01
CA ASN A 360 -11.04 -25.48 -15.13
C ASN A 360 -10.58 -24.11 -14.60
N ILE A 361 -9.27 -23.92 -14.48
CA ILE A 361 -8.65 -22.67 -13.99
C ILE A 361 -9.14 -22.29 -12.58
N PRO A 362 -8.99 -23.17 -11.56
CA PRO A 362 -9.25 -22.78 -10.18
C PRO A 362 -8.16 -21.81 -9.71
N THR A 363 -8.52 -20.73 -9.03
CA THR A 363 -7.58 -19.66 -8.64
C THR A 363 -7.27 -19.61 -7.14
N SER A 364 -8.07 -20.29 -6.31
CA SER A 364 -7.88 -20.27 -4.86
C SER A 364 -8.61 -21.42 -4.17
N ILE A 365 -8.09 -21.83 -3.01
CA ILE A 365 -8.58 -22.93 -2.17
C ILE A 365 -8.70 -22.47 -0.72
N VAL A 366 -9.78 -22.82 -0.04
CA VAL A 366 -9.96 -22.60 1.40
C VAL A 366 -10.69 -23.77 2.05
N PHE A 367 -10.24 -24.22 3.22
CA PHE A 367 -10.88 -25.31 3.95
C PHE A 367 -12.11 -24.83 4.75
N ALA A 368 -13.22 -25.56 4.61
CA ALA A 368 -14.49 -25.29 5.27
C ALA A 368 -15.38 -26.55 5.30
N ASN A 369 -16.25 -26.68 6.29
CA ASN A 369 -17.28 -27.73 6.42
C ASN A 369 -16.78 -29.18 6.23
N GLY A 370 -15.55 -29.44 6.68
CA GLY A 370 -14.85 -30.72 6.50
C GLY A 370 -14.44 -31.06 5.06
N GLY A 371 -14.41 -30.07 4.17
CA GLY A 371 -13.90 -30.16 2.80
C GLY A 371 -13.17 -28.86 2.42
N ILE A 372 -13.23 -28.50 1.15
CA ILE A 372 -12.65 -27.28 0.59
C ILE A 372 -13.65 -26.54 -0.30
N VAL A 373 -13.59 -25.21 -0.28
CA VAL A 373 -14.21 -24.34 -1.29
C VAL A 373 -13.12 -23.88 -2.24
N ILE A 374 -13.39 -23.98 -3.54
CA ILE A 374 -12.48 -23.52 -4.58
C ILE A 374 -13.12 -22.40 -5.40
N SER A 375 -12.32 -21.41 -5.75
CA SER A 375 -12.69 -20.34 -6.66
C SER A 375 -12.39 -20.77 -8.10
N GLN A 376 -13.40 -20.90 -8.96
CA GLN A 376 -13.24 -21.34 -10.35
C GLN A 376 -14.31 -20.74 -11.28
N ALA A 377 -14.08 -19.55 -11.84
CA ALA A 377 -15.11 -18.87 -12.65
C ALA A 377 -15.69 -19.78 -13.77
N PRO A 378 -17.03 -19.87 -13.91
CA PRO A 378 -18.03 -18.95 -13.37
C PRO A 378 -18.61 -19.35 -12.00
N VAL A 379 -18.13 -20.43 -11.39
CA VAL A 379 -18.72 -21.04 -10.18
C VAL A 379 -17.71 -21.18 -9.04
N PHE A 380 -18.19 -21.16 -7.81
CA PHE A 380 -17.43 -21.72 -6.70
C PHE A 380 -17.93 -23.12 -6.43
N MET A 381 -16.98 -24.03 -6.21
CA MET A 381 -17.30 -25.42 -5.90
C MET A 381 -16.90 -25.78 -4.48
N PHE A 382 -17.71 -26.60 -3.82
CA PHE A 382 -17.38 -27.32 -2.60
C PHE A 382 -16.97 -28.75 -2.95
N LEU A 383 -15.78 -29.15 -2.51
CA LEU A 383 -15.22 -30.48 -2.70
C LEU A 383 -14.94 -31.13 -1.35
N LYS A 384 -15.24 -32.42 -1.20
CA LYS A 384 -15.03 -33.14 0.06
C LYS A 384 -14.74 -34.62 -0.17
N ASP A 385 -13.91 -35.16 0.70
CA ASP A 385 -13.69 -36.60 0.88
C ASP A 385 -14.54 -37.09 2.07
N THR A 386 -15.43 -38.05 1.83
CA THR A 386 -16.30 -38.64 2.87
C THR A 386 -15.85 -40.00 3.37
N ASN A 387 -14.84 -40.62 2.73
CA ASN A 387 -14.41 -41.99 3.02
C ASN A 387 -12.96 -42.10 3.55
N GLY A 388 -12.17 -41.03 3.47
CA GLY A 388 -10.82 -40.91 4.02
C GLY A 388 -9.70 -41.42 3.12
N ASP A 389 -9.94 -41.58 1.82
CA ASP A 389 -8.93 -41.98 0.82
C ASP A 389 -8.15 -40.80 0.22
N ASP A 390 -8.34 -39.59 0.76
CA ASP A 390 -7.75 -38.33 0.30
C ASP A 390 -8.16 -37.98 -1.15
N LYS A 391 -9.39 -38.36 -1.56
CA LYS A 391 -9.99 -37.97 -2.85
C LYS A 391 -11.39 -37.39 -2.70
N ALA A 392 -11.70 -36.35 -3.47
CA ALA A 392 -13.02 -35.73 -3.47
C ALA A 392 -14.07 -36.65 -4.12
N ASP A 393 -15.00 -37.15 -3.32
CA ASP A 393 -16.19 -37.90 -3.77
C ASP A 393 -17.46 -37.04 -3.77
N VAL A 394 -17.43 -35.87 -3.11
CA VAL A 394 -18.47 -34.84 -3.20
C VAL A 394 -17.95 -33.67 -4.02
N ARG A 395 -18.78 -33.22 -4.99
CA ARG A 395 -18.53 -32.02 -5.81
C ARG A 395 -19.85 -31.25 -5.98
N GLU A 396 -19.92 -30.04 -5.45
CA GLU A 396 -21.14 -29.23 -5.43
C GLU A 396 -20.86 -27.79 -5.85
N VAL A 397 -21.68 -27.21 -6.73
CA VAL A 397 -21.64 -25.76 -7.02
C VAL A 397 -22.36 -25.03 -5.90
N ILE A 398 -21.69 -24.06 -5.27
CA ILE A 398 -22.23 -23.32 -4.12
C ILE A 398 -22.47 -21.83 -4.40
N ILE A 399 -21.77 -21.24 -5.38
CA ILE A 399 -22.00 -19.87 -5.84
C ILE A 399 -21.81 -19.86 -7.36
N ASP A 400 -22.67 -19.16 -8.08
CA ASP A 400 -22.59 -18.95 -9.51
C ASP A 400 -22.78 -17.46 -9.84
N GLY A 401 -22.17 -17.00 -10.94
CA GLY A 401 -22.21 -15.61 -11.39
C GLY A 401 -20.84 -14.92 -11.52
N TRP A 402 -19.73 -15.65 -11.40
CA TRP A 402 -18.39 -15.07 -11.57
C TRP A 402 -18.05 -14.88 -13.05
N GLY A 403 -17.52 -13.72 -13.42
CA GLY A 403 -17.22 -13.45 -14.82
C GLY A 403 -15.99 -14.19 -15.35
N LYS A 404 -16.04 -14.52 -16.65
CA LYS A 404 -14.98 -15.20 -17.41
C LYS A 404 -14.32 -14.32 -18.47
N SER A 405 -14.59 -13.01 -18.46
CA SER A 405 -14.12 -12.09 -19.51
C SER A 405 -12.60 -11.96 -19.56
N ASP A 406 -11.92 -12.22 -18.44
CA ASP A 406 -10.48 -12.22 -18.33
C ASP A 406 -10.06 -13.14 -17.17
N THR A 407 -9.24 -14.16 -17.45
CA THR A 407 -8.87 -15.19 -16.46
C THR A 407 -7.88 -14.69 -15.39
N HIS A 408 -7.13 -13.60 -15.63
CA HIS A 408 -6.31 -12.98 -14.57
C HIS A 408 -7.09 -12.00 -13.70
N ALA A 409 -8.30 -11.62 -14.08
CA ALA A 409 -9.13 -10.68 -13.33
C ALA A 409 -10.35 -11.33 -12.64
N GLY A 410 -10.34 -12.67 -12.54
CA GLY A 410 -11.36 -13.45 -11.88
C GLY A 410 -11.36 -13.33 -10.34
N PRO A 411 -12.26 -14.07 -9.67
CA PRO A 411 -12.21 -14.23 -8.21
C PRO A 411 -10.92 -14.92 -7.78
N SER A 412 -10.38 -14.58 -6.61
CA SER A 412 -9.13 -15.13 -6.08
C SER A 412 -9.03 -14.95 -4.55
N ASN A 413 -7.94 -15.46 -3.96
CA ASN A 413 -7.53 -15.26 -2.56
C ASN A 413 -8.64 -15.56 -1.52
N LEU A 414 -9.30 -16.71 -1.63
CA LEU A 414 -10.23 -17.18 -0.61
C LEU A 414 -9.50 -17.40 0.73
N LYS A 415 -10.03 -16.83 1.81
CA LYS A 415 -9.50 -17.00 3.18
C LYS A 415 -10.62 -17.19 4.20
N TYR A 416 -10.42 -18.10 5.14
CA TYR A 416 -11.33 -18.27 6.27
C TYR A 416 -11.05 -17.17 7.30
N GLY A 417 -12.00 -16.24 7.45
CA GLY A 417 -11.90 -15.10 8.35
C GLY A 417 -12.15 -15.50 9.80
N LEU A 418 -11.63 -14.69 10.74
CA LEU A 418 -11.89 -14.91 12.17
C LEU A 418 -13.39 -14.74 12.50
N ASP A 419 -14.17 -14.05 11.67
CA ASP A 419 -15.62 -13.95 11.79
C ASP A 419 -16.40 -15.22 11.41
N ASN A 420 -15.70 -16.31 11.08
CA ASN A 420 -16.27 -17.58 10.60
C ASN A 420 -16.96 -17.46 9.24
N LYS A 421 -16.55 -16.47 8.42
CA LYS A 421 -16.94 -16.31 7.02
C LYS A 421 -15.76 -16.60 6.10
N ILE A 422 -16.06 -16.92 4.84
CA ILE A 422 -15.05 -16.96 3.78
C ILE A 422 -15.00 -15.58 3.14
N TRP A 423 -13.79 -15.02 3.03
CA TRP A 423 -13.51 -13.76 2.38
C TRP A 423 -12.77 -14.02 1.07
N GLY A 424 -12.89 -13.13 0.10
CA GLY A 424 -12.16 -13.22 -1.14
C GLY A 424 -12.15 -11.90 -1.91
N THR A 425 -11.37 -11.87 -2.98
CA THR A 425 -11.27 -10.71 -3.87
C THR A 425 -11.66 -11.08 -5.28
N VAL A 426 -12.05 -10.09 -6.08
CA VAL A 426 -12.31 -10.25 -7.52
C VAL A 426 -11.74 -9.06 -8.27
N GLY A 427 -11.21 -9.31 -9.47
CA GLY A 427 -10.81 -8.27 -10.39
C GLY A 427 -11.98 -7.74 -11.24
N TYR A 428 -11.65 -7.08 -12.34
CA TYR A 428 -12.64 -6.46 -13.22
C TYR A 428 -13.45 -7.47 -14.06
N SER A 429 -13.17 -8.78 -13.98
CA SER A 429 -14.10 -9.79 -14.52
C SER A 429 -15.42 -9.86 -13.73
N ALA A 430 -15.46 -9.25 -12.54
CA ALA A 430 -16.67 -8.91 -11.82
C ALA A 430 -17.52 -10.13 -11.37
N PHE A 431 -18.61 -9.81 -10.67
CA PHE A 431 -19.66 -10.75 -10.27
C PHE A 431 -21.02 -10.23 -10.70
N LYS A 432 -21.86 -11.14 -11.18
CA LYS A 432 -23.28 -10.91 -11.48
C LYS A 432 -24.08 -12.13 -11.06
N GLY A 433 -24.75 -12.03 -9.92
CA GLY A 433 -25.31 -13.18 -9.23
C GLY A 433 -26.45 -13.87 -9.96
N THR A 434 -26.57 -15.17 -9.68
CA THR A 434 -27.68 -16.04 -10.05
C THR A 434 -28.35 -16.61 -8.78
N GLY A 435 -29.50 -17.27 -8.93
CA GLY A 435 -30.20 -17.91 -7.80
C GLY A 435 -30.55 -16.92 -6.67
N GLU A 436 -30.13 -17.23 -5.43
CA GLU A 436 -30.36 -16.36 -4.25
C GLU A 436 -29.70 -14.98 -4.37
N ASN A 437 -28.68 -14.84 -5.22
CA ASN A 437 -27.91 -13.61 -5.41
C ASN A 437 -28.31 -12.82 -6.66
N GLN A 438 -29.47 -13.11 -7.28
CA GLN A 438 -29.90 -12.52 -8.57
C GLN A 438 -29.92 -10.97 -8.64
N ASN A 439 -29.92 -10.28 -7.50
CA ASN A 439 -29.90 -8.82 -7.41
C ASN A 439 -28.53 -8.23 -7.07
N LEU A 440 -27.50 -9.06 -6.89
CA LEU A 440 -26.16 -8.65 -6.52
C LEU A 440 -25.26 -8.60 -7.75
N ALA A 441 -24.68 -7.43 -8.01
CA ALA A 441 -23.67 -7.23 -9.04
C ALA A 441 -22.64 -6.21 -8.57
N PHE A 442 -21.37 -6.50 -8.78
CA PHE A 442 -20.25 -5.64 -8.40
C PHE A 442 -19.05 -5.93 -9.29
N SER A 443 -18.17 -4.94 -9.49
CA SER A 443 -16.95 -5.07 -10.30
C SER A 443 -15.80 -5.66 -9.47
N GLN A 444 -14.63 -5.03 -9.48
CA GLN A 444 -13.49 -5.39 -8.65
C GLN A 444 -13.68 -4.98 -7.19
N GLY A 445 -13.24 -5.83 -6.26
CA GLY A 445 -13.24 -5.50 -4.84
C GLY A 445 -13.19 -6.69 -3.90
N LEU A 446 -13.55 -6.39 -2.65
CA LEU A 446 -13.57 -7.32 -1.52
C LEU A 446 -14.99 -7.80 -1.23
N TYR A 447 -15.16 -9.10 -1.06
CA TYR A 447 -16.42 -9.72 -0.67
C TYR A 447 -16.21 -10.75 0.44
N ARG A 448 -17.31 -11.17 1.05
CA ARG A 448 -17.35 -12.32 1.96
C ARG A 448 -18.68 -13.04 1.90
N PHE A 449 -18.70 -14.30 2.33
CA PHE A 449 -19.90 -15.16 2.36
C PHE A 449 -19.76 -16.21 3.48
N ASN A 450 -20.85 -16.88 3.82
CA ASN A 450 -20.82 -17.96 4.81
C ASN A 450 -20.13 -19.21 4.24
N PRO A 451 -19.57 -20.11 5.07
CA PRO A 451 -18.89 -21.32 4.61
C PRO A 451 -19.74 -22.28 3.75
N ASP A 452 -21.07 -22.13 3.75
CA ASP A 452 -22.02 -22.89 2.93
C ASP A 452 -22.34 -22.23 1.57
N GLY A 453 -21.64 -21.15 1.20
CA GLY A 453 -21.87 -20.40 -0.04
C GLY A 453 -22.91 -19.29 0.08
N LYS A 454 -23.63 -19.19 1.20
CA LYS A 454 -24.76 -18.25 1.34
C LYS A 454 -24.35 -16.88 1.85
N ASN A 455 -25.27 -15.92 1.75
CA ASN A 455 -25.11 -14.55 2.26
C ASN A 455 -23.86 -13.87 1.69
N LEU A 456 -23.71 -13.89 0.37
CA LEU A 456 -22.65 -13.16 -0.31
C LEU A 456 -22.85 -11.65 -0.14
N GLU A 457 -21.83 -11.01 0.44
CA GLU A 457 -21.79 -9.59 0.75
C GLU A 457 -20.61 -8.94 0.01
N PHE A 458 -20.88 -7.94 -0.83
CA PHE A 458 -19.85 -7.02 -1.32
C PHE A 458 -19.55 -5.97 -0.25
N LEU A 459 -18.27 -5.76 0.06
CA LEU A 459 -17.84 -4.88 1.15
C LEU A 459 -17.34 -3.54 0.64
N ALA A 460 -16.33 -3.56 -0.21
CA ALA A 460 -15.73 -2.35 -0.76
C ALA A 460 -14.98 -2.64 -2.06
N LYS A 461 -15.01 -1.66 -2.97
CA LYS A 461 -14.26 -1.65 -4.23
C LYS A 461 -12.79 -1.35 -4.03
N THR A 462 -11.98 -1.93 -4.90
CA THR A 462 -10.55 -1.69 -5.01
C THR A 462 -10.21 -0.84 -6.23
N SER A 463 -8.96 -0.40 -6.34
CA SER A 463 -8.47 0.45 -7.43
C SER A 463 -8.43 -0.25 -8.79
N ASN A 464 -8.18 -1.56 -8.81
CA ASN A 464 -8.01 -2.34 -10.04
C ASN A 464 -8.13 -3.87 -9.78
N ASN A 465 -7.61 -4.70 -10.69
CA ASN A 465 -7.51 -6.14 -10.54
C ASN A 465 -6.85 -6.51 -9.20
N THR A 466 -7.59 -7.19 -8.33
CA THR A 466 -7.21 -7.45 -6.95
C THR A 466 -6.82 -8.91 -6.78
N TRP A 467 -5.56 -9.13 -6.40
CA TRP A 467 -4.96 -10.46 -6.25
C TRP A 467 -4.25 -10.64 -4.91
N GLY A 468 -4.51 -9.77 -3.93
CA GLY A 468 -4.05 -9.97 -2.57
C GLY A 468 -5.14 -9.73 -1.53
N LEU A 469 -5.13 -10.59 -0.52
CA LEU A 469 -5.92 -10.47 0.71
C LEU A 469 -5.10 -11.04 1.87
N GLY A 470 -5.13 -10.38 3.02
CA GLY A 470 -4.56 -10.93 4.25
C GLY A 470 -5.14 -10.30 5.51
N PHE A 471 -4.90 -10.98 6.63
CA PHE A 471 -5.37 -10.58 7.95
C PHE A 471 -4.22 -10.53 8.93
N ASN A 472 -4.29 -9.57 9.85
CA ASN A 472 -3.47 -9.59 11.05
C ASN A 472 -4.22 -10.33 12.18
N GLU A 473 -3.56 -10.56 13.31
CA GLU A 473 -4.11 -11.26 14.48
C GLU A 473 -5.18 -10.47 15.24
N ASN A 474 -5.38 -9.18 14.91
CA ASN A 474 -6.47 -8.34 15.40
C ASN A 474 -7.66 -8.30 14.43
N PHE A 475 -7.61 -9.10 13.36
CA PHE A 475 -8.59 -9.15 12.28
C PHE A 475 -8.78 -7.80 11.55
N ASP A 476 -7.68 -7.08 11.36
CA ASP A 476 -7.60 -6.00 10.37
C ASP A 476 -7.34 -6.61 8.98
N VAL A 477 -7.87 -5.97 7.92
CA VAL A 477 -7.92 -6.53 6.56
C VAL A 477 -7.09 -5.71 5.60
N PHE A 478 -6.14 -6.38 4.93
CA PHE A 478 -5.20 -5.79 3.99
C PHE A 478 -5.33 -6.42 2.62
N LEU A 479 -5.00 -5.66 1.57
CA LEU A 479 -5.14 -6.07 0.18
C LEU A 479 -3.95 -5.60 -0.67
N SER A 480 -3.78 -6.20 -1.84
CA SER A 480 -2.92 -5.68 -2.91
C SER A 480 -3.64 -5.80 -4.26
N THR A 481 -3.32 -4.89 -5.19
CA THR A 481 -3.86 -4.90 -6.54
C THR A 481 -2.75 -4.72 -7.57
N ALA A 482 -3.02 -5.16 -8.79
CA ALA A 482 -2.20 -4.81 -9.95
C ALA A 482 -2.16 -3.28 -10.17
N ASN A 483 -1.19 -2.85 -10.98
CA ASN A 483 -0.99 -1.49 -11.44
C ASN A 483 -0.75 -0.46 -10.31
N ASN A 484 0.38 -0.60 -9.61
CA ASN A 484 0.89 0.37 -8.64
C ASN A 484 -0.02 0.54 -7.40
N THR A 485 -0.42 -0.55 -6.77
CA THR A 485 -1.04 -0.55 -5.42
C THR A 485 -0.67 -1.86 -4.72
N HIS A 486 0.57 -1.96 -4.24
CA HIS A 486 1.06 -3.19 -3.61
C HIS A 486 0.56 -3.35 -2.17
N SER A 487 -0.02 -2.32 -1.58
CA SER A 487 -0.60 -2.36 -0.24
C SER A 487 -1.82 -1.45 -0.11
N ALA A 488 -2.91 -2.00 0.42
CA ALA A 488 -4.16 -1.31 0.69
C ALA A 488 -4.81 -1.81 2.00
N TYR A 489 -5.64 -0.96 2.61
CA TYR A 489 -6.30 -1.24 3.88
C TYR A 489 -7.81 -1.02 3.81
N TYR A 490 -8.59 -1.96 4.37
CA TYR A 490 -10.05 -1.87 4.46
C TYR A 490 -10.49 -1.21 5.78
N TYR A 491 -11.07 -0.01 5.68
CA TYR A 491 -11.55 0.77 6.82
C TYR A 491 -12.99 0.44 7.19
N MET A 492 -13.88 0.40 6.20
CA MET A 492 -15.33 0.25 6.40
C MET A 492 -16.03 -0.15 5.10
N PRO A 493 -17.23 -0.75 5.16
CA PRO A 493 -17.97 -1.11 3.95
C PRO A 493 -18.50 0.13 3.23
N ASP A 494 -18.56 0.08 1.89
CA ASP A 494 -18.99 1.19 1.03
C ASP A 494 -20.42 1.65 1.30
N LYS A 495 -21.27 0.81 1.91
CA LYS A 495 -22.59 1.21 2.39
C LYS A 495 -22.52 2.43 3.34
N ASN A 496 -21.43 2.57 4.10
CA ASN A 496 -21.18 3.69 5.01
C ASN A 496 -20.60 4.93 4.31
N LEU A 497 -20.32 4.83 3.00
CA LEU A 497 -19.76 5.90 2.16
C LEU A 497 -20.77 6.40 1.12
N LYS A 498 -21.96 5.79 1.02
CA LYS A 498 -23.02 6.23 0.11
C LYS A 498 -23.43 7.68 0.35
N ARG A 499 -23.47 8.13 1.62
CA ARG A 499 -23.70 9.54 2.02
C ARG A 499 -22.43 10.07 2.65
N VAL A 500 -21.94 11.22 2.18
CA VAL A 500 -20.66 11.80 2.64
C VAL A 500 -20.85 13.14 3.34
N LEU A 501 -19.85 13.53 4.11
CA LEU A 501 -19.77 14.86 4.72
C LEU A 501 -19.71 15.97 3.66
N VAL A 502 -20.38 17.09 3.93
CA VAL A 502 -20.21 18.34 3.20
C VAL A 502 -18.77 18.82 3.35
N GLY A 503 -18.17 19.23 2.23
CA GLY A 503 -16.73 19.48 2.12
C GLY A 503 -15.90 18.21 1.87
N GLY A 504 -16.52 17.03 1.87
CA GLY A 504 -15.85 15.74 1.72
C GLY A 504 -15.12 15.32 3.00
N SER A 505 -15.10 14.03 3.31
CA SER A 505 -14.23 13.45 4.36
C SER A 505 -12.89 12.99 3.81
N GLY A 506 -12.82 12.64 2.51
CA GLY A 506 -11.70 11.91 1.92
C GLY A 506 -11.69 10.42 2.30
N ALA A 507 -12.73 9.93 2.99
CA ALA A 507 -12.83 8.53 3.40
C ALA A 507 -13.04 7.61 2.19
N GLN A 508 -12.41 6.44 2.25
CA GLN A 508 -12.55 5.37 1.26
C GLN A 508 -12.78 4.06 2.00
N GLY A 509 -13.50 3.12 1.38
CA GLY A 509 -13.78 1.82 2.00
C GLY A 509 -12.49 1.01 2.07
N ILE A 510 -11.76 1.01 0.95
CA ILE A 510 -10.38 0.55 0.83
C ILE A 510 -9.51 1.71 0.37
N LYS A 511 -8.38 1.93 1.04
CA LYS A 511 -7.42 2.99 0.70
C LYS A 511 -6.07 2.38 0.35
N LYS A 512 -5.42 2.93 -0.68
CA LYS A 512 -4.00 2.67 -0.99
C LYS A 512 -3.11 3.17 0.16
N ILE A 513 -2.16 2.35 0.58
CA ILE A 513 -1.26 2.65 1.70
C ILE A 513 0.23 2.44 1.39
N ASP A 514 0.60 2.16 0.13
CA ASP A 514 2.00 2.05 -0.34
C ASP A 514 2.87 3.22 0.18
N GLY A 515 4.05 2.89 0.73
CA GLY A 515 5.06 3.85 1.18
C GLY A 515 6.05 4.26 0.10
N HIS A 516 6.08 3.55 -1.04
CA HIS A 516 7.04 3.76 -2.12
C HIS A 516 6.50 3.26 -3.48
N TYR A 517 7.25 3.51 -4.56
CA TYR A 517 6.91 3.08 -5.92
C TYR A 517 7.79 1.91 -6.40
N ASP A 518 9.09 2.00 -6.17
CA ASP A 518 10.11 1.16 -6.80
C ASP A 518 10.22 -0.23 -6.18
N MET A 519 10.42 -1.24 -7.01
CA MET A 519 10.84 -2.57 -6.58
C MET A 519 12.35 -2.66 -6.49
N HIS A 520 12.85 -3.48 -5.56
CA HIS A 520 14.28 -3.71 -5.38
C HIS A 520 14.75 -4.95 -6.16
N THR A 521 14.68 -4.92 -7.49
CA THR A 521 14.98 -6.12 -8.30
C THR A 521 16.46 -6.51 -8.31
N MET A 522 16.78 -7.80 -8.52
CA MET A 522 18.15 -8.32 -8.61
C MET A 522 18.62 -8.57 -10.06
N THR A 523 17.88 -8.03 -11.03
CA THR A 523 18.20 -8.13 -12.45
C THR A 523 17.56 -6.97 -13.21
N PRO A 524 18.26 -6.35 -14.17
CA PRO A 524 17.68 -5.32 -15.02
C PRO A 524 16.74 -5.92 -16.08
N ASN A 525 16.76 -7.25 -16.28
CA ASN A 525 16.04 -7.90 -17.38
C ASN A 525 14.58 -8.19 -17.04
N LEU A 526 13.85 -7.18 -16.57
CA LEU A 526 12.43 -7.30 -16.22
C LEU A 526 11.55 -7.45 -17.46
N ARG A 527 10.31 -7.91 -17.27
CA ARG A 527 9.31 -8.01 -18.35
C ARG A 527 8.00 -7.43 -17.84
N GLN A 528 7.91 -6.11 -17.84
CA GLN A 528 6.72 -5.40 -17.36
C GLN A 528 5.95 -4.83 -18.55
N VAL A 529 4.63 -4.81 -18.43
CA VAL A 529 3.72 -4.32 -19.49
C VAL A 529 3.35 -2.84 -19.34
N ASP A 530 3.44 -2.37 -18.10
CA ASP A 530 3.28 -1.02 -17.60
C ASP A 530 3.99 -0.95 -16.22
N VAL A 531 3.86 0.18 -15.51
CA VAL A 531 4.46 0.39 -14.17
C VAL A 531 5.93 -0.04 -14.10
N HIS A 532 6.71 0.30 -15.12
CA HIS A 532 8.12 -0.11 -15.20
C HIS A 532 8.88 0.36 -13.94
N GLY A 533 9.63 -0.56 -13.33
CA GLY A 533 10.33 -0.36 -12.06
C GLY A 533 9.48 -0.55 -10.81
N GLY A 534 8.14 -0.48 -10.90
CA GLY A 534 7.22 -0.63 -9.77
C GLY A 534 6.35 -1.89 -9.83
N PHE A 535 5.41 -2.03 -8.91
CA PHE A 535 4.57 -3.22 -8.78
C PHE A 535 3.46 -3.26 -9.85
N THR A 536 3.65 -4.10 -10.87
CA THR A 536 2.71 -4.33 -11.97
C THR A 536 1.62 -5.33 -11.57
N ALA A 537 1.99 -6.41 -10.89
CA ALA A 537 1.18 -7.59 -10.60
C ALA A 537 1.30 -8.00 -9.13
N ALA A 538 1.21 -7.03 -8.21
CA ALA A 538 1.21 -7.32 -6.77
C ALA A 538 0.13 -8.35 -6.41
N ALA A 539 0.58 -9.49 -5.86
CA ALA A 539 -0.23 -10.65 -5.51
C ALA A 539 0.03 -11.06 -4.06
N GLY A 540 -1.02 -11.49 -3.35
CA GLY A 540 -0.96 -11.79 -1.92
C GLY A 540 -0.77 -10.54 -1.04
N HIS A 541 -1.10 -10.69 0.24
CA HIS A 541 -0.82 -9.70 1.29
C HIS A 541 -0.79 -10.39 2.66
N ASN A 542 -0.15 -11.55 2.76
CA ASN A 542 -0.20 -12.36 3.98
C ASN A 542 0.75 -11.81 5.03
N LEU A 543 0.27 -11.59 6.25
CA LEU A 543 1.10 -11.14 7.36
C LEU A 543 1.79 -12.30 8.06
N TYR A 544 2.98 -12.02 8.58
CA TYR A 544 3.69 -12.94 9.45
C TYR A 544 2.99 -13.04 10.82
N THR A 545 2.30 -14.15 11.07
CA THR A 545 1.40 -14.35 12.23
C THR A 545 1.78 -15.58 13.09
N ALA A 546 3.08 -15.89 13.13
CA ALA A 546 3.69 -16.90 14.00
C ALA A 546 4.80 -16.29 14.88
N ARG A 547 5.39 -17.05 15.82
CA ARG A 547 6.47 -16.56 16.72
C ARG A 547 7.85 -17.19 16.43
N ASN A 548 8.00 -17.89 15.30
CA ASN A 548 9.24 -18.58 14.96
C ASN A 548 10.34 -17.65 14.42
N PHE A 549 10.00 -16.63 13.63
CA PHE A 549 10.87 -15.55 13.19
C PHE A 549 11.07 -14.52 14.32
N PRO A 550 12.05 -13.60 14.17
CA PRO A 550 12.25 -12.50 15.10
C PRO A 550 11.00 -11.61 15.31
N LYS A 551 10.94 -10.96 16.47
CA LYS A 551 9.76 -10.19 16.93
C LYS A 551 9.37 -9.04 16.01
N GLU A 552 10.32 -8.49 15.27
CA GLU A 552 10.08 -7.41 14.30
C GLU A 552 9.17 -7.83 13.13
N TYR A 553 9.01 -9.14 12.91
CA TYR A 553 8.06 -9.69 11.92
C TYR A 553 6.64 -9.81 12.47
N TRP A 554 6.48 -10.05 13.77
CA TRP A 554 5.24 -10.50 14.38
C TRP A 554 4.10 -9.51 14.15
N ASN A 555 3.06 -9.97 13.46
CA ASN A 555 1.83 -9.23 13.20
C ASN A 555 2.06 -7.86 12.52
N ARG A 556 3.18 -7.70 11.81
CA ARG A 556 3.67 -6.42 11.29
C ARG A 556 4.14 -6.47 9.84
N ILE A 557 4.80 -7.55 9.43
CA ILE A 557 5.34 -7.67 8.06
C ILE A 557 4.35 -8.44 7.20
N ALA A 558 3.95 -7.85 6.07
CA ALA A 558 3.19 -8.52 5.02
C ALA A 558 4.09 -8.92 3.85
N PHE A 559 3.82 -10.08 3.26
CA PHE A 559 4.51 -10.59 2.08
C PHE A 559 3.67 -10.35 0.84
N VAL A 560 4.20 -9.56 -0.09
CA VAL A 560 3.55 -9.23 -1.37
C VAL A 560 4.42 -9.74 -2.51
N CYS A 561 3.89 -10.67 -3.28
CA CYS A 561 4.57 -11.25 -4.43
C CYS A 561 4.45 -10.32 -5.64
N GLU A 562 5.51 -10.25 -6.45
CA GLU A 562 5.52 -9.51 -7.69
C GLU A 562 6.26 -10.34 -8.75
N PRO A 563 5.50 -11.15 -9.53
CA PRO A 563 6.08 -12.11 -10.45
C PRO A 563 6.84 -11.46 -11.61
N THR A 564 6.48 -10.24 -12.02
CA THR A 564 7.20 -9.54 -13.10
C THR A 564 8.54 -8.95 -12.64
N GLY A 565 8.67 -8.71 -11.33
CA GLY A 565 9.88 -8.25 -10.64
C GLY A 565 10.76 -9.38 -10.10
N ARG A 566 10.24 -10.61 -10.01
CA ARG A 566 10.85 -11.78 -9.34
C ARG A 566 11.15 -11.53 -7.85
N VAL A 567 10.23 -10.83 -7.17
CA VAL A 567 10.40 -10.46 -5.77
C VAL A 567 9.20 -10.88 -4.91
N VAL A 568 9.49 -11.18 -3.65
CA VAL A 568 8.54 -11.13 -2.54
C VAL A 568 8.96 -9.94 -1.70
N HIS A 569 8.13 -8.90 -1.68
CA HIS A 569 8.34 -7.66 -0.95
C HIS A 569 7.98 -7.81 0.54
N ASN A 570 8.83 -7.28 1.43
CA ASN A 570 8.52 -7.08 2.85
C ASN A 570 7.82 -5.74 3.03
N ALA A 571 6.48 -5.75 3.08
CA ALA A 571 5.70 -4.56 3.38
C ALA A 571 5.58 -4.38 4.90
N ILE A 572 6.21 -3.34 5.47
CA ILE A 572 6.14 -3.07 6.92
C ILE A 572 4.86 -2.29 7.23
N MET A 573 3.91 -2.91 7.94
CA MET A 573 2.67 -2.24 8.33
C MET A 573 2.85 -1.41 9.61
N GLU A 574 2.63 -0.10 9.52
CA GLU A 574 2.70 0.82 10.66
C GLU A 574 1.34 1.45 10.94
N PRO A 575 0.83 1.43 12.19
CA PRO A 575 -0.42 2.10 12.53
C PRO A 575 -0.38 3.60 12.19
N SER A 576 -1.42 4.09 11.51
CA SER A 576 -1.55 5.50 11.14
C SER A 576 -3.03 5.89 11.06
N GLY A 577 -3.43 6.82 11.92
CA GLY A 577 -4.85 7.15 12.08
C GLY A 577 -5.67 5.91 12.45
N ALA A 578 -6.89 5.82 11.91
CA ALA A 578 -7.77 4.66 12.07
C ALA A 578 -7.40 3.43 11.21
N GLY A 579 -6.21 3.42 10.60
CA GLY A 579 -5.72 2.32 9.78
C GLY A 579 -4.20 2.21 9.82
N TYR A 580 -3.59 2.01 8.65
CA TYR A 580 -2.16 1.71 8.51
C TYR A 580 -1.52 2.47 7.35
N VAL A 581 -0.20 2.58 7.37
CA VAL A 581 0.65 2.90 6.22
C VAL A 581 1.68 1.79 6.02
N GLU A 582 2.08 1.57 4.78
CA GLU A 582 3.23 0.73 4.46
C GLU A 582 4.52 1.57 4.57
N LYS A 583 5.57 0.92 5.07
CA LYS A 583 6.94 1.39 4.95
C LYS A 583 7.74 0.31 4.23
N ASP A 584 8.59 0.74 3.32
CA ASP A 584 9.49 -0.14 2.57
C ASP A 584 10.40 -0.96 3.51
N GLY A 585 10.26 -2.29 3.44
CA GLY A 585 11.10 -3.27 4.12
C GLY A 585 12.05 -4.03 3.19
N TRP A 586 12.20 -3.59 1.94
CA TRP A 586 12.96 -4.25 0.89
C TRP A 586 12.45 -5.68 0.61
N ASN A 587 13.24 -6.52 -0.05
CA ASN A 587 12.80 -7.86 -0.40
C ASN A 587 12.91 -8.85 0.77
N PHE A 588 11.89 -9.67 0.94
CA PHE A 588 11.98 -10.96 1.64
C PHE A 588 12.63 -12.03 0.78
N LEU A 589 12.38 -11.97 -0.52
CA LEU A 589 12.98 -12.85 -1.51
C LEU A 589 13.15 -12.08 -2.81
N ALA A 590 14.29 -12.22 -3.48
CA ALA A 590 14.48 -11.69 -4.83
C ALA A 590 15.34 -12.62 -5.67
N SER A 591 15.09 -12.69 -6.97
CA SER A 591 15.88 -13.52 -7.89
C SER A 591 16.36 -12.78 -9.12
N SER A 592 17.52 -13.22 -9.64
CA SER A 592 18.00 -12.82 -10.96
C SER A 592 17.70 -13.85 -12.05
N ASP A 593 17.09 -15.00 -11.71
CA ASP A 593 16.57 -15.94 -12.71
C ASP A 593 15.35 -15.33 -13.37
N GLU A 594 15.41 -15.13 -14.69
CA GLU A 594 14.31 -14.54 -15.43
C GLU A 594 13.04 -15.41 -15.46
N TRP A 595 13.08 -16.68 -15.03
CA TRP A 595 11.90 -17.54 -14.99
C TRP A 595 11.14 -17.48 -13.66
N MET A 596 11.79 -17.04 -12.57
CA MET A 596 11.14 -17.03 -11.27
C MET A 596 9.94 -16.06 -11.27
N GLY A 597 8.80 -16.54 -10.80
CA GLY A 597 7.55 -15.79 -10.74
C GLY A 597 6.79 -16.13 -9.46
N PRO A 598 7.15 -15.56 -8.30
CA PRO A 598 6.40 -15.78 -7.07
C PRO A 598 4.98 -15.25 -7.25
N VAL A 599 3.98 -16.07 -6.93
CA VAL A 599 2.55 -15.69 -7.04
C VAL A 599 1.80 -15.83 -5.70
N HIS A 600 2.34 -16.57 -4.75
CA HIS A 600 1.77 -16.70 -3.41
C HIS A 600 2.87 -16.89 -2.37
N ALA A 601 2.84 -16.09 -1.30
CA ALA A 601 3.67 -16.28 -0.11
C ALA A 601 2.82 -16.18 1.15
N GLU A 602 2.96 -17.13 2.09
CA GLU A 602 2.26 -17.08 3.39
C GLU A 602 2.94 -17.94 4.46
N VAL A 603 2.55 -17.74 5.73
CA VAL A 603 3.08 -18.50 6.86
C VAL A 603 2.48 -19.90 6.91
N GLY A 604 3.34 -20.92 6.90
CA GLY A 604 2.94 -22.32 7.00
C GLY A 604 2.73 -22.79 8.45
N PRO A 605 2.33 -24.06 8.65
CA PRO A 605 2.05 -24.64 9.96
C PRO A 605 3.26 -24.72 10.90
N ASP A 606 4.46 -24.66 10.33
CA ASP A 606 5.77 -24.66 10.99
C ASP A 606 6.27 -23.26 11.37
N GLY A 607 5.53 -22.21 10.99
CA GLY A 607 5.93 -20.83 11.19
C GLY A 607 7.01 -20.35 10.21
N ALA A 608 7.37 -21.15 9.20
CA ALA A 608 8.18 -20.69 8.07
C ALA A 608 7.30 -19.95 7.06
N VAL A 609 7.91 -19.17 6.17
CA VAL A 609 7.19 -18.55 5.05
C VAL A 609 7.36 -19.42 3.81
N TRP A 610 6.25 -19.87 3.25
CA TRP A 610 6.20 -20.71 2.06
C TRP A 610 5.94 -19.85 0.84
N VAL A 611 6.59 -20.16 -0.29
CA VAL A 611 6.48 -19.40 -1.54
C VAL A 611 6.17 -20.36 -2.69
N ALA A 612 5.07 -20.10 -3.39
CA ALA A 612 4.75 -20.71 -4.67
C ALA A 612 5.38 -19.89 -5.79
N ASP A 613 6.36 -20.49 -6.46
CA ASP A 613 7.02 -19.97 -7.65
C ASP A 613 6.40 -20.63 -8.88
N TRP A 614 5.73 -19.83 -9.69
CA TRP A 614 5.12 -20.27 -10.94
C TRP A 614 6.13 -20.84 -11.93
N TYR A 615 7.35 -20.29 -11.91
CA TYR A 615 8.46 -20.63 -12.81
C TYR A 615 8.12 -20.58 -14.31
N ASP A 616 7.81 -19.40 -14.84
CA ASP A 616 7.48 -19.19 -16.26
C ASP A 616 8.14 -17.91 -16.81
N PHE A 617 8.65 -18.02 -18.03
CA PHE A 617 9.21 -16.89 -18.74
C PHE A 617 8.13 -15.88 -19.18
N ILE A 618 6.94 -16.32 -19.58
CA ILE A 618 5.85 -15.41 -19.99
C ILE A 618 4.73 -15.43 -18.96
N ILE A 619 4.79 -14.53 -17.98
CA ILE A 619 3.74 -14.37 -16.98
C ILE A 619 2.76 -13.22 -17.29
N GLN A 620 3.09 -12.35 -18.25
CA GLN A 620 2.25 -11.20 -18.58
C GLN A 620 0.99 -11.66 -19.32
N HIS A 621 -0.11 -10.96 -19.07
CA HIS A 621 -1.42 -11.34 -19.60
C HIS A 621 -1.95 -10.32 -20.60
N ASN A 622 -2.03 -9.06 -20.18
CA ASN A 622 -2.48 -7.93 -20.97
C ASN A 622 -1.58 -6.72 -20.71
N PRO A 623 -1.53 -5.75 -21.63
CA PRO A 623 -2.22 -5.71 -22.91
C PRO A 623 -1.45 -6.45 -24.01
N THR A 624 -2.15 -6.91 -25.04
CA THR A 624 -1.58 -7.61 -26.20
C THR A 624 -0.42 -6.84 -26.85
N PRO A 625 0.72 -7.49 -27.11
CA PRO A 625 1.80 -6.90 -27.89
C PRO A 625 1.33 -6.43 -29.28
N THR A 626 1.72 -5.22 -29.66
CA THR A 626 1.67 -4.71 -31.04
C THR A 626 3.07 -4.29 -31.48
N PRO A 627 3.35 -4.12 -32.78
CA PRO A 627 4.64 -3.60 -33.24
C PRO A 627 5.08 -2.30 -32.54
N GLU A 628 4.13 -1.40 -32.24
CA GLU A 628 4.39 -0.09 -31.64
C GLU A 628 4.60 -0.15 -30.12
N ARG A 629 3.92 -1.07 -29.44
CA ARG A 629 3.94 -1.16 -27.96
C ARG A 629 4.82 -2.29 -27.45
N GLY A 630 4.74 -3.47 -28.03
CA GLY A 630 5.40 -4.70 -27.54
C GLY A 630 6.40 -5.32 -28.52
N GLY A 631 6.64 -4.69 -29.67
CA GLY A 631 7.68 -5.08 -30.64
C GLY A 631 7.24 -6.11 -31.69
N TYR A 632 6.07 -6.73 -31.54
CA TYR A 632 5.51 -7.67 -32.52
C TYR A 632 3.99 -7.70 -32.43
N GLN A 633 3.33 -8.21 -33.47
CA GLN A 633 1.88 -8.39 -33.50
C GLN A 633 1.50 -9.72 -32.83
N ALA A 634 0.84 -9.66 -31.67
CA ALA A 634 0.25 -10.81 -31.01
C ALA A 634 -1.29 -10.80 -31.12
N GLU A 635 -1.92 -11.90 -30.73
CA GLU A 635 -3.37 -12.07 -30.66
C GLU A 635 -3.77 -12.59 -29.28
N ASN A 636 -4.99 -12.27 -28.81
CA ASN A 636 -5.53 -12.79 -27.56
C ASN A 636 -6.20 -14.14 -27.78
N GLY A 637 -6.01 -15.05 -26.82
CA GLY A 637 -6.77 -16.28 -26.70
C GLY A 637 -8.09 -16.09 -25.95
N LYS A 638 -8.81 -17.18 -25.69
CA LYS A 638 -10.14 -17.15 -25.05
C LYS A 638 -10.11 -16.62 -23.61
N GLY A 639 -8.99 -16.77 -22.92
CA GLY A 639 -8.79 -16.24 -21.57
C GLY A 639 -8.51 -14.75 -21.51
N ASN A 640 -8.49 -14.08 -22.68
CA ASN A 640 -8.07 -12.70 -22.86
C ASN A 640 -6.58 -12.43 -22.59
N ALA A 641 -5.74 -13.48 -22.53
CA ALA A 641 -4.29 -13.35 -22.54
C ALA A 641 -3.74 -13.43 -23.96
N TYR A 642 -2.69 -12.67 -24.25
CA TYR A 642 -2.01 -12.85 -25.53
C TYR A 642 -1.36 -14.25 -25.62
N ILE A 643 -1.47 -14.86 -26.81
CA ILE A 643 -0.88 -16.16 -27.11
C ILE A 643 0.61 -15.97 -27.34
N ASN A 644 1.43 -16.73 -26.62
CA ASN A 644 2.88 -16.71 -26.78
C ASN A 644 3.45 -18.12 -26.61
N PRO A 645 4.26 -18.63 -27.57
CA PRO A 645 4.83 -19.97 -27.50
C PRO A 645 5.93 -20.14 -26.44
N LEU A 646 6.38 -19.05 -25.81
CA LEU A 646 7.37 -19.06 -24.74
C LEU A 646 6.74 -19.18 -23.33
N ARG A 647 5.40 -19.26 -23.24
CA ARG A 647 4.69 -19.53 -21.99
C ARG A 647 4.87 -21.00 -21.61
N ASP A 648 5.26 -21.25 -20.38
CA ASP A 648 5.53 -22.60 -19.87
C ASP A 648 4.29 -23.25 -19.24
N HIS A 649 4.15 -24.56 -19.42
CA HIS A 649 3.06 -25.36 -18.88
C HIS A 649 3.57 -26.58 -18.10
N ASP A 650 4.85 -26.61 -17.74
CA ASP A 650 5.59 -27.84 -17.42
C ASP A 650 6.45 -27.71 -16.15
N LYS A 651 6.59 -26.51 -15.58
CA LYS A 651 7.50 -26.21 -14.46
C LYS A 651 6.78 -25.48 -13.34
N GLY A 652 7.31 -25.57 -12.12
CA GLY A 652 6.72 -24.92 -10.95
C GLY A 652 7.36 -25.40 -9.67
N ARG A 653 7.50 -24.52 -8.68
CA ARG A 653 8.31 -24.80 -7.49
C ARG A 653 7.67 -24.27 -6.23
N ILE A 654 7.87 -25.00 -5.13
CA ILE A 654 7.48 -24.59 -3.79
C ILE A 654 8.73 -24.46 -2.94
N TYR A 655 8.96 -23.27 -2.40
CA TYR A 655 10.06 -22.98 -1.48
C TYR A 655 9.56 -22.73 -0.06
N ARG A 656 10.43 -22.99 0.91
CA ARG A 656 10.29 -22.60 2.31
C ARG A 656 11.45 -21.67 2.67
N VAL A 657 11.13 -20.51 3.22
CA VAL A 657 12.10 -19.59 3.80
C VAL A 657 12.05 -19.74 5.32
N VAL A 658 13.13 -20.25 5.90
CA VAL A 658 13.23 -20.65 7.30
C VAL A 658 14.18 -19.72 8.05
N TYR A 659 13.83 -19.36 9.28
CA TYR A 659 14.71 -18.58 10.14
C TYR A 659 15.82 -19.47 10.72
N LYS A 660 17.08 -19.06 10.62
CA LYS A 660 18.24 -19.87 11.03
C LYS A 660 18.24 -20.23 12.51
N ASN A 661 17.67 -19.36 13.36
CA ASN A 661 17.56 -19.61 14.80
C ASN A 661 16.12 -19.97 15.23
N ALA A 662 15.30 -20.44 14.29
CA ALA A 662 13.97 -20.97 14.59
C ALA A 662 14.04 -22.08 15.65
N LYS A 663 13.00 -22.18 16.46
CA LYS A 663 12.83 -23.34 17.34
C LYS A 663 12.60 -24.57 16.46
N PRO A 664 13.11 -25.75 16.84
CA PRO A 664 12.75 -27.00 16.17
C PRO A 664 11.23 -27.13 16.10
N TYR A 665 10.72 -27.42 14.91
CA TYR A 665 9.30 -27.59 14.70
C TYR A 665 8.89 -29.02 15.05
N GLU A 666 7.87 -29.14 15.91
CA GLU A 666 7.22 -30.40 16.22
C GLU A 666 5.91 -30.46 15.41
N PRO A 667 5.73 -31.46 14.51
CA PRO A 667 4.51 -31.59 13.73
C PRO A 667 3.26 -31.65 14.60
N ILE A 668 2.29 -30.79 14.29
CA ILE A 668 1.00 -30.73 14.98
C ILE A 668 -0.08 -31.36 14.10
N LYS A 669 -1.01 -32.08 14.73
CA LYS A 669 -2.23 -32.58 14.09
C LYS A 669 -3.41 -32.30 15.01
N LEU A 670 -4.46 -31.68 14.48
CA LEU A 670 -5.70 -31.46 15.20
C LEU A 670 -6.71 -32.57 14.86
N ASP A 671 -7.42 -33.04 15.88
CA ASP A 671 -8.50 -34.02 15.74
C ASP A 671 -9.84 -33.34 16.00
N LYS A 672 -10.67 -33.25 14.95
CA LYS A 672 -11.99 -32.63 15.02
C LYS A 672 -12.94 -33.25 16.06
N ASN A 673 -12.66 -34.49 16.48
CA ASN A 673 -13.45 -35.22 17.48
C ASN A 673 -12.95 -35.03 18.91
N LYS A 674 -11.90 -34.22 19.14
CA LYS A 674 -11.30 -33.96 20.46
C LYS A 674 -11.34 -32.47 20.81
N PRO A 675 -12.51 -31.93 21.22
CA PRO A 675 -12.70 -30.49 21.44
C PRO A 675 -11.69 -29.88 22.42
N GLU A 676 -11.26 -30.63 23.43
CA GLU A 676 -10.25 -30.22 24.40
C GLU A 676 -8.90 -29.89 23.76
N THR A 677 -8.50 -30.64 22.73
CA THR A 677 -7.25 -30.38 21.99
C THR A 677 -7.38 -29.17 21.08
N LEU A 678 -8.57 -28.95 20.50
CA LEU A 678 -8.86 -27.77 19.69
C LEU A 678 -8.82 -26.49 20.55
N VAL A 679 -9.41 -26.52 21.75
CA VAL A 679 -9.35 -25.39 22.69
C VAL A 679 -7.91 -25.08 23.09
N ALA A 680 -7.10 -26.10 23.36
CA ALA A 680 -5.68 -25.91 23.66
C ALA A 680 -4.94 -25.22 22.49
N ALA A 681 -5.25 -25.61 21.25
CA ALA A 681 -4.66 -25.01 20.05
C ALA A 681 -5.03 -23.54 19.82
N LEU A 682 -6.09 -23.01 20.45
CA LEU A 682 -6.37 -21.56 20.45
C LEU A 682 -5.27 -20.74 21.15
N ASN A 683 -4.41 -21.36 21.97
CA ASN A 683 -3.25 -20.73 22.60
C ASN A 683 -1.95 -20.89 21.79
N ASN A 684 -2.00 -21.52 20.60
CA ASN A 684 -0.82 -21.70 19.77
C ASN A 684 -0.27 -20.35 19.29
N ASP A 685 1.05 -20.25 19.11
CA ASP A 685 1.72 -19.01 18.70
C ASP A 685 1.63 -18.75 17.19
N ASN A 686 1.13 -19.69 16.39
CA ASN A 686 0.83 -19.57 14.97
C ASN A 686 -0.69 -19.45 14.72
N MET A 687 -1.09 -18.39 14.00
CA MET A 687 -2.49 -18.12 13.64
C MET A 687 -3.13 -19.25 12.85
N PHE A 688 -2.37 -19.97 12.01
CA PHE A 688 -2.90 -21.11 11.27
C PHE A 688 -3.57 -22.13 12.20
N TRP A 689 -2.88 -22.54 13.28
CA TRP A 689 -3.41 -23.52 14.22
C TRP A 689 -4.61 -23.00 15.01
N ARG A 690 -4.59 -21.71 15.39
CA ARG A 690 -5.72 -21.10 16.09
C ARG A 690 -6.97 -20.98 15.21
N THR A 691 -6.82 -20.50 13.97
CA THR A 691 -7.93 -20.39 13.01
C THR A 691 -8.48 -21.76 12.66
N THR A 692 -7.62 -22.75 12.44
CA THR A 692 -8.03 -24.14 12.16
C THR A 692 -8.79 -24.74 13.34
N ALA A 693 -8.29 -24.56 14.57
CA ALA A 693 -8.97 -25.03 15.76
C ALA A 693 -10.33 -24.35 15.98
N GLN A 694 -10.40 -23.02 15.82
CA GLN A 694 -11.66 -22.27 15.87
C GLN A 694 -12.66 -22.81 14.84
N ARG A 695 -12.25 -22.97 13.57
CA ARG A 695 -13.09 -23.52 12.51
C ARG A 695 -13.64 -24.88 12.91
N LEU A 696 -12.78 -25.81 13.32
CA LEU A 696 -13.18 -27.16 13.72
C LEU A 696 -14.13 -27.17 14.93
N ILE A 697 -13.95 -26.26 15.90
CA ILE A 697 -14.89 -26.09 17.04
C ILE A 697 -16.27 -25.66 16.56
N VAL A 698 -16.31 -24.65 15.68
CA VAL A 698 -17.56 -24.06 15.18
C VAL A 698 -18.31 -25.04 14.26
N GLU A 699 -17.61 -25.66 13.32
CA GLU A 699 -18.17 -26.70 12.42
C GLU A 699 -18.69 -27.91 13.21
N GLY A 700 -17.95 -28.34 14.23
CA GLY A 700 -18.34 -29.43 15.13
C GLY A 700 -19.44 -29.05 16.14
N LYS A 701 -19.81 -27.76 16.25
CA LYS A 701 -20.77 -27.23 17.21
C LYS A 701 -20.46 -27.63 18.67
N HIS A 702 -19.18 -27.65 19.03
CA HIS A 702 -18.70 -28.15 20.33
C HIS A 702 -19.01 -27.20 21.50
N GLN A 703 -20.28 -27.09 21.90
CA GLN A 703 -20.69 -26.16 22.97
C GLN A 703 -20.13 -26.48 24.35
N SER A 704 -19.70 -27.73 24.60
CA SER A 704 -19.12 -28.15 25.89
C SER A 704 -17.83 -27.39 26.25
N VAL A 705 -17.18 -26.75 25.28
CA VAL A 705 -15.92 -26.01 25.48
C VAL A 705 -16.10 -24.58 25.99
N LEU A 706 -17.34 -24.07 26.05
CA LEU A 706 -17.63 -22.69 26.46
C LEU A 706 -16.95 -22.26 27.78
N PRO A 707 -16.93 -23.06 28.86
CA PRO A 707 -16.25 -22.68 30.10
C PRO A 707 -14.75 -22.40 29.93
N GLU A 708 -14.06 -23.13 29.06
CA GLU A 708 -12.65 -22.88 28.76
C GLU A 708 -12.46 -21.68 27.85
N LEU A 709 -13.35 -21.47 26.87
CA LEU A 709 -13.37 -20.26 26.05
C LEU A 709 -13.55 -19.00 26.90
N TYR A 710 -14.36 -19.06 27.96
CA TYR A 710 -14.53 -17.95 28.89
C TYR A 710 -13.22 -17.59 29.60
N LYS A 711 -12.46 -18.60 30.03
CA LYS A 711 -11.14 -18.40 30.67
C LYS A 711 -10.15 -17.77 29.70
N ILE A 712 -10.10 -18.25 28.45
CA ILE A 712 -9.21 -17.69 27.42
C ILE A 712 -9.58 -16.23 27.12
N ALA A 713 -10.87 -15.94 26.90
CA ALA A 713 -11.35 -14.58 26.62
C ALA A 713 -11.18 -13.61 27.80
N ALA A 714 -11.18 -14.11 29.04
CA ALA A 714 -10.99 -13.31 30.25
C ALA A 714 -9.52 -13.11 30.65
N ASN A 715 -8.58 -13.82 30.01
CA ASN A 715 -7.15 -13.66 30.28
C ASN A 715 -6.69 -12.28 29.82
N GLN A 716 -6.12 -11.48 30.73
CA GLN A 716 -5.66 -10.11 30.44
C GLN A 716 -4.19 -10.02 30.01
N SER A 717 -3.45 -11.14 30.01
CA SER A 717 -2.06 -11.17 29.56
C SER A 717 -1.94 -10.86 28.07
N VAL A 718 -0.91 -10.11 27.71
CA VAL A 718 -0.55 -9.79 26.32
C VAL A 718 0.85 -10.29 26.04
N ASP A 719 1.14 -10.59 24.78
CA ASP A 719 2.48 -10.94 24.33
C ASP A 719 3.40 -9.71 24.26
N GLU A 720 4.64 -9.92 23.80
CA GLU A 720 5.68 -8.87 23.72
C GLU A 720 5.32 -7.71 22.78
N ILE A 721 4.34 -7.88 21.88
CA ILE A 721 3.85 -6.83 20.97
C ILE A 721 2.47 -6.30 21.40
N GLY A 722 2.00 -6.66 22.61
CA GLY A 722 0.75 -6.16 23.17
C GLY A 722 -0.51 -6.83 22.60
N VAL A 723 -0.38 -7.98 21.94
CA VAL A 723 -1.47 -8.75 21.34
C VAL A 723 -1.91 -9.88 22.27
N ASN A 724 -3.22 -10.17 22.28
CA ASN A 724 -3.78 -11.37 22.89
C ASN A 724 -4.66 -12.09 21.85
N ALA A 725 -4.00 -12.72 20.89
CA ALA A 725 -4.65 -13.46 19.81
C ALA A 725 -5.53 -14.62 20.34
N PRO A 726 -5.15 -15.38 21.38
CA PRO A 726 -6.03 -16.40 21.96
C PRO A 726 -7.39 -15.85 22.40
N ALA A 727 -7.42 -14.69 23.09
CA ALA A 727 -8.68 -14.07 23.49
C ALA A 727 -9.53 -13.59 22.29
N VAL A 728 -8.89 -13.08 21.22
CA VAL A 728 -9.57 -12.74 19.96
C VAL A 728 -10.26 -13.98 19.37
N HIS A 729 -9.54 -15.09 19.25
CA HIS A 729 -10.10 -16.35 18.74
C HIS A 729 -11.19 -16.91 19.66
N ALA A 730 -11.05 -16.84 20.99
CA ALA A 730 -12.07 -17.31 21.91
C ALA A 730 -13.38 -16.53 21.76
N LEU A 731 -13.33 -15.20 21.62
CA LEU A 731 -14.50 -14.35 21.36
C LEU A 731 -15.19 -14.72 20.04
N TRP A 732 -14.41 -14.89 18.97
CA TRP A 732 -14.95 -15.30 17.66
C TRP A 732 -15.47 -16.74 17.63
N THR A 733 -14.89 -17.63 18.41
CA THR A 733 -15.37 -19.02 18.58
C THR A 733 -16.73 -19.01 19.30
N MET A 734 -16.87 -18.23 20.38
CA MET A 734 -18.16 -18.04 21.06
C MET A 734 -19.23 -17.45 20.14
N HIS A 735 -18.85 -16.50 19.28
CA HIS A 735 -19.73 -15.95 18.25
C HIS A 735 -20.17 -17.02 17.24
N GLY A 736 -19.23 -17.80 16.69
CA GLY A 736 -19.52 -18.87 15.74
C GLY A 736 -20.38 -20.01 16.30
N LEU A 737 -20.25 -20.30 17.60
CA LEU A 737 -21.12 -21.25 18.31
C LEU A 737 -22.52 -20.70 18.62
N GLY A 738 -22.79 -19.42 18.31
CA GLY A 738 -24.06 -18.76 18.61
C GLY A 738 -24.24 -18.41 20.09
N ALA A 739 -23.21 -18.53 20.94
CA ALA A 739 -23.34 -18.29 22.37
C ALA A 739 -23.61 -16.81 22.72
N LEU A 740 -23.32 -15.88 21.81
CA LEU A 740 -23.53 -14.45 22.00
C LEU A 740 -24.88 -13.95 21.47
N SER A 741 -25.78 -14.83 21.02
CA SER A 741 -27.09 -14.46 20.46
C SER A 741 -28.15 -14.06 21.51
N GLY A 742 -27.75 -13.86 22.77
CA GLY A 742 -28.62 -13.45 23.89
C GLY A 742 -29.23 -14.58 24.71
N SER A 743 -29.02 -15.85 24.34
CA SER A 743 -29.52 -17.03 25.09
C SER A 743 -28.58 -17.50 26.20
N ASN A 744 -27.33 -17.02 26.23
CA ASN A 744 -26.31 -17.40 27.22
C ASN A 744 -25.76 -16.14 27.91
N PRO A 745 -26.29 -15.78 29.10
CA PRO A 745 -25.88 -14.58 29.82
C PRO A 745 -24.41 -14.57 30.23
N GLU A 746 -23.84 -15.73 30.55
CA GLU A 746 -22.44 -15.82 30.98
C GLU A 746 -21.49 -15.47 29.83
N ALA A 747 -21.70 -16.06 28.64
CA ALA A 747 -20.94 -15.73 27.44
C ALA A 747 -21.02 -14.24 27.10
N LEU A 748 -22.23 -13.66 27.19
CA LEU A 748 -22.45 -12.23 26.98
C LEU A 748 -21.66 -11.36 27.97
N GLN A 749 -21.67 -11.70 29.27
CA GLN A 749 -20.92 -10.96 30.28
C GLN A 749 -19.40 -11.10 30.13
N VAL A 750 -18.91 -12.25 29.65
CA VAL A 750 -17.49 -12.41 29.31
C VAL A 750 -17.11 -11.46 28.17
N ALA A 751 -17.88 -11.44 27.07
CA ALA A 751 -17.63 -10.55 25.94
C ALA A 751 -17.78 -9.06 26.32
N ILE A 752 -18.74 -8.70 27.18
CA ILE A 752 -18.86 -7.32 27.71
C ILE A 752 -17.63 -6.93 28.53
N ARG A 753 -17.10 -7.81 29.38
CA ARG A 753 -15.87 -7.52 30.16
C ARG A 753 -14.65 -7.34 29.26
N ALA A 754 -14.60 -8.01 28.11
CA ALA A 754 -13.53 -7.87 27.14
C ALA A 754 -13.45 -6.46 26.49
N LEU A 755 -14.50 -5.63 26.60
CA LEU A 755 -14.45 -4.22 26.20
C LEU A 755 -13.42 -3.40 27.00
N SER A 756 -12.96 -3.88 28.15
CA SER A 756 -11.94 -3.22 28.97
C SER A 756 -10.58 -3.93 28.95
N HIS A 757 -10.37 -4.87 28.02
CA HIS A 757 -9.14 -5.65 27.92
C HIS A 757 -7.90 -4.78 27.56
N PRO A 758 -6.68 -5.07 28.08
CA PRO A 758 -5.46 -4.32 27.77
C PRO A 758 -5.11 -4.26 26.27
N ALA A 759 -5.17 -5.40 25.56
CA ALA A 759 -4.97 -5.46 24.11
C ALA A 759 -6.11 -4.81 23.32
N ALA A 760 -5.77 -3.90 22.40
CA ALA A 760 -6.73 -3.22 21.54
C ALA A 760 -7.52 -4.16 20.62
N GLY A 761 -6.87 -5.20 20.09
CA GLY A 761 -7.52 -6.21 19.23
C GLY A 761 -8.63 -6.98 19.93
N VAL A 762 -8.50 -7.23 21.24
CA VAL A 762 -9.54 -7.89 22.04
C VAL A 762 -10.73 -6.94 22.24
N ARG A 763 -10.49 -5.65 22.55
CA ARG A 763 -11.57 -4.65 22.67
C ARG A 763 -12.31 -4.48 21.35
N LYS A 764 -11.59 -4.37 20.24
CA LYS A 764 -12.14 -4.32 18.87
C LYS A 764 -13.00 -5.56 18.59
N THR A 765 -12.47 -6.75 18.85
CA THR A 765 -13.19 -8.02 18.65
C THR A 765 -14.45 -8.09 19.51
N ALA A 766 -14.38 -7.69 20.78
CA ALA A 766 -15.54 -7.64 21.67
C ALA A 766 -16.66 -6.77 21.08
N ILE A 767 -16.35 -5.57 20.54
CA ILE A 767 -17.33 -4.73 19.84
C ILE A 767 -17.97 -5.46 18.65
N GLN A 768 -17.16 -6.18 17.87
CA GLN A 768 -17.62 -6.87 16.65
C GLN A 768 -18.54 -8.06 16.96
N VAL A 769 -18.24 -8.85 18.00
CA VAL A 769 -19.01 -10.07 18.34
C VAL A 769 -20.24 -9.81 19.20
N LEU A 770 -20.30 -8.67 19.90
CA LEU A 770 -21.42 -8.35 20.79
C LEU A 770 -22.70 -8.01 20.00
N PRO A 771 -23.86 -8.56 20.39
CA PRO A 771 -25.13 -8.29 19.69
C PRO A 771 -25.59 -6.85 19.90
N ARG A 772 -26.41 -6.33 18.99
CA ARG A 772 -26.91 -4.94 19.04
C ARG A 772 -28.14 -4.77 19.97
N THR A 773 -27.99 -5.16 21.24
CA THR A 773 -29.07 -5.13 22.26
C THR A 773 -28.99 -3.88 23.17
N PRO A 774 -30.07 -3.52 23.90
CA PRO A 774 -30.03 -2.41 24.85
C PRO A 774 -28.99 -2.56 25.98
N GLU A 775 -28.76 -3.78 26.47
CA GLU A 775 -27.72 -4.05 27.47
C GLU A 775 -26.32 -3.77 26.92
N VAL A 776 -26.01 -4.29 25.73
CA VAL A 776 -24.72 -4.06 25.06
C VAL A 776 -24.54 -2.58 24.74
N LYS A 777 -25.60 -1.86 24.34
CA LYS A 777 -25.55 -0.42 24.14
C LYS A 777 -25.02 0.29 25.40
N GLN A 778 -25.56 -0.04 26.58
CA GLN A 778 -25.10 0.56 27.83
C GLN A 778 -23.64 0.18 28.14
N ALA A 779 -23.26 -1.07 27.88
CA ALA A 779 -21.87 -1.51 28.03
C ALA A 779 -20.90 -0.73 27.11
N LEU A 780 -21.24 -0.54 25.84
CA LEU A 780 -20.44 0.24 24.88
C LEU A 780 -20.30 1.70 25.32
N LEU A 781 -21.40 2.35 25.73
CA LEU A 781 -21.36 3.73 26.24
C LEU A 781 -20.47 3.82 27.50
N LYS A 782 -20.62 2.89 28.45
CA LYS A 782 -19.82 2.84 29.68
C LYS A 782 -18.33 2.58 29.41
N SER A 783 -18.00 1.77 28.40
CA SER A 783 -16.61 1.45 28.04
C SER A 783 -15.83 2.63 27.46
N ASN A 784 -16.53 3.67 26.95
CA ASN A 784 -15.94 4.85 26.33
C ASN A 784 -14.99 4.55 25.14
N LEU A 785 -15.17 3.41 24.46
CA LEU A 785 -14.32 3.03 23.31
C LEU A 785 -14.49 3.94 22.08
N ILE A 786 -15.52 4.78 22.06
CA ILE A 786 -15.64 5.89 21.08
C ILE A 786 -14.47 6.89 21.17
N ASN A 787 -13.68 6.83 22.25
CA ASN A 787 -12.47 7.61 22.47
C ASN A 787 -11.23 6.71 22.69
N ASP A 788 -11.23 5.46 22.23
CA ASP A 788 -10.12 4.52 22.41
C ASP A 788 -8.80 5.10 21.83
N PRO A 789 -7.65 4.97 22.51
CA PRO A 789 -6.36 5.41 21.96
C PRO A 789 -5.96 4.68 20.67
N ALA A 790 -6.34 3.41 20.52
CA ALA A 790 -6.20 2.68 19.27
C ALA A 790 -7.35 3.08 18.34
N GLN A 791 -7.04 3.92 17.36
CA GLN A 791 -8.04 4.48 16.46
C GLN A 791 -8.79 3.43 15.59
N PRO A 792 -8.21 2.28 15.18
CA PRO A 792 -9.00 1.19 14.56
C PRO A 792 -10.11 0.64 15.49
N THR A 793 -9.83 0.52 16.79
CA THR A 793 -10.83 0.15 17.81
C THR A 793 -11.87 1.25 17.96
N ARG A 794 -11.44 2.51 17.95
CA ARG A 794 -12.32 3.69 17.98
C ARG A 794 -13.30 3.72 16.80
N LEU A 795 -12.80 3.51 15.58
CA LEU A 795 -13.59 3.43 14.36
C LEU A 795 -14.64 2.30 14.47
N THR A 796 -14.22 1.14 14.95
CA THR A 796 -15.11 -0.02 15.16
C THR A 796 -16.21 0.29 16.17
N ALA A 797 -15.90 1.01 17.26
CA ALA A 797 -16.90 1.43 18.25
C ALA A 797 -17.92 2.41 17.66
N ILE A 798 -17.48 3.40 16.88
CA ILE A 798 -18.36 4.38 16.24
C ILE A 798 -19.29 3.69 15.23
N LEU A 799 -18.76 2.78 14.40
CA LEU A 799 -19.57 2.04 13.43
C LEU A 799 -20.57 1.10 14.13
N ALA A 800 -20.17 0.41 15.20
CA ALA A 800 -21.10 -0.41 15.98
C ALA A 800 -22.22 0.41 16.62
N MET A 801 -21.93 1.64 17.07
CA MET A 801 -22.96 2.57 17.53
C MET A 801 -23.90 2.98 16.38
N ALA A 802 -23.39 3.21 15.17
CA ALA A 802 -24.22 3.52 14.00
C ALA A 802 -25.17 2.38 13.58
N GLU A 803 -24.86 1.14 13.95
CA GLU A 803 -25.69 -0.04 13.71
C GLU A 803 -26.78 -0.24 14.79
N MET A 804 -26.70 0.47 15.92
CA MET A 804 -27.69 0.35 16.99
C MET A 804 -29.04 1.00 16.61
N PRO A 805 -30.15 0.58 17.24
CA PRO A 805 -31.40 1.33 17.20
C PRO A 805 -31.19 2.78 17.65
N THR A 806 -31.93 3.72 17.05
CA THR A 806 -31.82 5.15 17.37
C THR A 806 -32.00 5.38 18.88
N ALA A 807 -31.09 6.17 19.45
CA ALA A 807 -31.02 6.44 20.89
C ALA A 807 -30.35 7.79 21.16
N SER A 808 -30.89 8.55 22.13
CA SER A 808 -30.41 9.91 22.45
C SER A 808 -29.02 9.90 23.09
N ASP A 809 -28.76 8.94 23.98
CA ASP A 809 -27.48 8.77 24.67
C ASP A 809 -26.30 8.48 23.73
N ILE A 810 -26.52 7.68 22.68
CA ILE A 810 -25.53 7.52 21.59
C ILE A 810 -25.32 8.85 20.85
N GLY A 811 -26.39 9.57 20.51
CA GLY A 811 -26.29 10.86 19.83
C GLY A 811 -25.45 11.87 20.62
N GLN A 812 -25.60 11.89 21.95
CA GLN A 812 -24.78 12.70 22.84
C GLN A 812 -23.30 12.27 22.84
N ALA A 813 -23.02 10.96 22.92
CA ALA A 813 -21.66 10.45 22.87
C ALA A 813 -20.95 10.78 21.55
N VAL A 814 -21.65 10.63 20.42
CA VAL A 814 -21.16 10.98 19.08
C VAL A 814 -20.92 12.48 18.95
N TYR A 815 -21.79 13.32 19.52
CA TYR A 815 -21.56 14.77 19.59
C TYR A 815 -20.24 15.08 20.32
N THR A 816 -20.05 14.54 21.52
CA THR A 816 -18.81 14.75 22.28
C THR A 816 -17.58 14.26 21.52
N ALA A 817 -17.63 13.09 20.90
CA ALA A 817 -16.53 12.57 20.08
C ALA A 817 -16.25 13.46 18.85
N SER A 818 -17.26 14.11 18.28
CA SER A 818 -17.11 15.02 17.13
C SER A 818 -16.42 16.34 17.47
N LEU A 819 -16.22 16.66 18.77
CA LEU A 819 -15.45 17.81 19.21
C LEU A 819 -13.93 17.58 19.17
N SER A 820 -13.47 16.33 18.99
CA SER A 820 -12.04 16.00 18.98
C SER A 820 -11.39 16.37 17.63
N PRO A 821 -10.31 17.19 17.62
CA PRO A 821 -9.57 17.49 16.41
C PRO A 821 -8.94 16.26 15.74
N ASP A 822 -8.59 15.23 16.51
CA ASP A 822 -8.02 14.00 15.95
C ASP A 822 -9.06 13.22 15.15
N ASN A 823 -10.32 13.25 15.58
CA ASN A 823 -11.42 12.62 14.85
C ASN A 823 -11.81 13.41 13.59
N ASP A 824 -11.60 14.74 13.58
CA ASP A 824 -11.83 15.58 12.39
C ASP A 824 -10.75 15.39 11.32
N LYS A 825 -9.49 15.22 11.75
CA LYS A 825 -8.33 15.04 10.87
C LYS A 825 -8.29 13.67 10.20
N ASP A 826 -8.77 12.63 10.85
CA ASP A 826 -8.83 11.29 10.26
C ASP A 826 -10.10 11.14 9.38
N PRO A 827 -9.96 10.92 8.06
CA PRO A 827 -11.09 10.79 7.15
C PRO A 827 -12.12 9.73 7.55
N ALA A 828 -11.65 8.56 8.01
CA ALA A 828 -12.50 7.44 8.33
C ALA A 828 -13.28 7.69 9.63
N LEU A 829 -12.64 8.26 10.66
CA LEU A 829 -13.31 8.64 11.91
C LEU A 829 -14.36 9.74 11.67
N ALA A 830 -14.02 10.78 10.92
CA ALA A 830 -14.94 11.86 10.57
C ALA A 830 -16.20 11.31 9.86
N GLN A 831 -15.98 10.44 8.87
CA GLN A 831 -17.06 9.80 8.13
C GLN A 831 -17.90 8.86 9.01
N ALA A 832 -17.28 8.04 9.87
CA ALA A 832 -18.01 7.15 10.76
C ALA A 832 -18.87 7.92 11.78
N LEU A 833 -18.36 9.04 12.33
CA LEU A 833 -19.12 9.91 13.22
C LEU A 833 -20.32 10.53 12.52
N PHE A 834 -20.19 10.89 11.24
CA PHE A 834 -21.32 11.34 10.44
C PHE A 834 -22.36 10.24 10.24
N VAL A 835 -21.94 9.01 9.90
CA VAL A 835 -22.84 7.86 9.73
C VAL A 835 -23.60 7.57 11.04
N ALA A 836 -22.91 7.56 12.17
CA ALA A 836 -23.53 7.43 13.48
C ALA A 836 -24.50 8.59 13.78
N THR A 837 -24.10 9.83 13.50
CA THR A 837 -24.97 11.00 13.71
C THR A 837 -26.24 10.94 12.87
N ALA A 838 -26.15 10.51 11.61
CA ALA A 838 -27.30 10.36 10.73
C ALA A 838 -28.34 9.38 11.30
N LYS A 839 -27.90 8.36 12.05
CA LYS A 839 -28.78 7.41 12.76
C LYS A 839 -29.31 7.95 14.09
N HIS A 840 -28.51 8.75 14.81
CA HIS A 840 -28.76 9.23 16.18
C HIS A 840 -29.00 10.75 16.27
N GLN A 841 -29.60 11.32 15.23
CA GLN A 841 -29.70 12.76 15.01
C GLN A 841 -30.33 13.54 16.18
N ALA A 842 -31.39 12.99 16.80
CA ALA A 842 -32.12 13.68 17.87
C ALA A 842 -31.24 13.97 19.09
N GLY A 843 -30.51 12.94 19.58
CA GLY A 843 -29.62 13.10 20.72
C GLY A 843 -28.40 13.96 20.43
N PHE A 844 -27.87 13.89 19.19
CA PHE A 844 -26.79 14.77 18.76
C PHE A 844 -27.22 16.24 18.79
N LYS A 845 -28.40 16.55 18.22
CA LYS A 845 -28.96 17.91 18.22
C LYS A 845 -29.25 18.41 19.64
N GLU A 846 -29.81 17.56 20.50
CA GLU A 846 -30.06 17.89 21.90
C GLU A 846 -28.77 18.22 22.66
N ALA A 847 -27.72 17.42 22.48
CA ALA A 847 -26.41 17.65 23.11
C ALA A 847 -25.76 18.94 22.59
N MET A 848 -25.80 19.17 21.28
CA MET A 848 -25.31 20.40 20.65
C MET A 848 -26.03 21.66 21.17
N GLN A 849 -27.35 21.60 21.34
CA GLN A 849 -28.13 22.73 21.87
C GLN A 849 -27.82 23.06 23.33
N LYS A 850 -27.43 22.05 24.12
CA LYS A 850 -27.04 22.22 25.53
C LYS A 850 -25.63 22.80 25.70
N ASP A 851 -24.79 22.69 24.67
CA ASP A 851 -23.42 23.18 24.68
C ASP A 851 -23.33 24.64 24.20
N THR A 852 -23.49 25.57 25.14
CA THR A 852 -23.48 27.02 24.88
C THR A 852 -22.11 27.56 24.43
N LYS A 853 -21.02 26.80 24.59
CA LYS A 853 -19.66 27.19 24.14
C LYS A 853 -19.40 26.83 22.68
N ALA A 854 -20.04 25.79 22.16
CA ALA A 854 -19.91 25.36 20.77
C ALA A 854 -20.54 26.34 19.77
N ALA A 855 -21.50 27.17 20.22
CA ALA A 855 -22.12 28.23 19.41
C ALA A 855 -21.13 29.35 19.01
N GLU A 856 -20.06 29.57 19.78
CA GLU A 856 -19.03 30.58 19.49
C GLU A 856 -17.91 30.05 18.59
N SER A 857 -17.71 28.72 18.51
CA SER A 857 -16.72 28.05 17.65
C SER A 857 -17.30 27.55 16.31
N ALA A 858 -18.54 27.92 15.98
CA ALA A 858 -19.37 27.31 14.93
C ALA A 858 -18.88 27.50 13.47
N SER A 859 -17.72 28.12 13.22
CA SER A 859 -17.23 28.38 11.86
C SER A 859 -16.12 27.41 11.37
N ALA A 860 -15.54 26.57 12.22
CA ALA A 860 -14.50 25.60 11.82
C ALA A 860 -14.57 24.29 12.62
N GLY A 861 -14.42 23.13 11.94
CA GLY A 861 -14.33 21.80 12.55
C GLY A 861 -15.42 20.80 12.10
N LEU A 862 -15.43 19.60 12.70
CA LEU A 862 -16.30 18.49 12.31
C LEU A 862 -17.79 18.70 12.62
N VAL A 863 -18.14 19.27 13.79
CA VAL A 863 -19.55 19.46 14.19
C VAL A 863 -20.34 20.33 13.20
N PRO A 864 -19.87 21.51 12.77
CA PRO A 864 -20.56 22.29 11.73
C PRO A 864 -20.74 21.54 10.42
N ARG A 865 -19.70 20.78 9.98
CA ARG A 865 -19.76 19.95 8.77
C ARG A 865 -20.82 18.86 8.90
N ILE A 866 -20.88 18.14 10.02
CA ILE A 866 -21.91 17.13 10.31
C ILE A 866 -23.30 17.77 10.29
N THR A 867 -23.49 18.89 10.99
CA THR A 867 -24.78 19.59 11.04
C THR A 867 -25.26 19.99 9.66
N GLN A 868 -24.38 20.57 8.83
CA GLN A 868 -24.70 20.92 7.45
C GLN A 868 -25.01 19.67 6.60
N SER A 869 -24.31 18.56 6.87
CA SER A 869 -24.49 17.28 6.19
C SER A 869 -25.74 16.55 6.61
N LEU A 870 -26.40 16.93 7.71
CA LEU A 870 -27.71 16.39 8.09
C LEU A 870 -28.83 16.99 7.24
N ASP A 871 -28.71 18.26 6.87
CA ASP A 871 -29.71 19.01 6.10
C ASP A 871 -29.49 18.88 4.58
N LYS A 872 -28.29 18.46 4.16
CA LYS A 872 -27.94 18.15 2.77
C LYS A 872 -27.76 16.65 2.58
N ASP A 873 -28.32 16.10 1.51
CA ASP A 873 -27.99 14.75 1.07
C ASP A 873 -26.88 14.85 0.02
N VAL A 874 -25.64 14.50 0.40
CA VAL A 874 -24.47 14.50 -0.49
C VAL A 874 -24.08 13.06 -0.78
N ARG A 875 -24.13 12.66 -2.05
CA ARG A 875 -23.78 11.33 -2.53
C ARG A 875 -22.50 11.38 -3.33
N LEU A 876 -21.53 10.54 -2.95
CA LEU A 876 -20.40 10.21 -3.82
C LEU A 876 -20.87 9.13 -4.79
N LEU A 877 -20.68 9.35 -6.08
CA LEU A 877 -21.26 8.51 -7.12
C LEU A 877 -20.18 7.85 -7.97
N GLU A 878 -20.42 6.60 -8.29
CA GLU A 878 -19.51 5.77 -9.07
C GLU A 878 -19.82 5.88 -10.55
N ARG A 879 -18.77 5.97 -11.37
CA ARG A 879 -18.90 5.84 -12.82
C ARG A 879 -19.43 4.44 -13.18
N TRP A 880 -20.15 4.37 -14.29
CA TRP A 880 -20.68 3.14 -14.87
C TRP A 880 -21.63 2.37 -13.94
N SER A 881 -22.35 3.10 -13.11
CA SER A 881 -23.25 2.53 -12.11
C SER A 881 -24.70 3.01 -12.31
N ARG A 882 -25.64 2.23 -11.74
CA ARG A 882 -27.03 2.62 -11.55
C ARG A 882 -27.38 2.45 -10.08
N MET A 883 -27.87 3.51 -9.46
CA MET A 883 -28.42 3.48 -8.11
C MET A 883 -29.93 3.28 -8.20
N PRO A 884 -30.48 2.23 -7.56
CA PRO A 884 -31.91 1.96 -7.60
C PRO A 884 -32.74 3.16 -7.12
N ALA A 885 -33.92 3.35 -7.71
CA ALA A 885 -34.84 4.44 -7.35
C ALA A 885 -35.10 4.56 -5.84
N ALA A 886 -35.18 3.43 -5.13
CA ALA A 886 -35.40 3.39 -3.68
C ALA A 886 -34.23 3.96 -2.85
N GLU A 887 -33.01 3.99 -3.41
CA GLU A 887 -31.82 4.52 -2.75
C GLU A 887 -31.47 5.96 -3.19
N ALA A 888 -32.02 6.39 -4.33
CA ALA A 888 -31.76 7.70 -4.90
C ALA A 888 -32.27 8.83 -3.98
N PRO A 889 -31.55 9.97 -3.90
CA PRO A 889 -31.94 11.07 -3.03
C PRO A 889 -33.29 11.68 -3.46
N ASN A 890 -34.18 11.91 -2.49
CA ASN A 890 -35.46 12.57 -2.75
C ASN A 890 -35.23 14.06 -3.08
N VAL A 891 -35.48 14.42 -4.34
CA VAL A 891 -35.33 15.78 -4.90
C VAL A 891 -36.57 16.67 -4.77
N ALA A 892 -37.68 16.16 -4.25
CA ALA A 892 -38.92 16.92 -4.13
C ALA A 892 -38.73 18.15 -3.24
N GLY A 893 -39.01 19.33 -3.79
CA GLY A 893 -38.88 20.63 -3.11
C GLY A 893 -37.44 21.04 -2.78
N LYS A 894 -36.43 20.37 -3.34
CA LYS A 894 -35.02 20.60 -3.01
C LYS A 894 -34.21 21.01 -4.23
N GLU A 895 -33.16 21.79 -3.99
CA GLU A 895 -32.17 22.10 -5.01
C GLU A 895 -31.34 20.85 -5.33
N ILE A 896 -30.80 20.82 -6.55
CA ILE A 896 -29.95 19.74 -7.04
C ILE A 896 -28.65 20.36 -7.54
N THR A 897 -27.51 19.84 -7.10
CA THR A 897 -26.19 20.18 -7.65
C THR A 897 -25.45 18.91 -8.03
N ILE A 898 -25.03 18.80 -9.28
CA ILE A 898 -24.15 17.76 -9.79
C ILE A 898 -22.76 18.36 -9.92
N LYS A 899 -21.74 17.69 -9.38
CA LYS A 899 -20.34 18.06 -9.53
C LYS A 899 -19.58 16.87 -10.10
N SER A 900 -18.68 17.09 -11.04
CA SER A 900 -17.77 16.04 -11.52
C SER A 900 -16.51 16.64 -12.09
N ALA A 901 -15.36 15.99 -11.88
CA ALA A 901 -14.21 16.20 -12.74
C ALA A 901 -14.36 15.28 -13.96
N VAL A 902 -14.19 15.86 -15.15
CA VAL A 902 -14.27 15.18 -16.44
C VAL A 902 -12.87 15.13 -17.03
N ILE A 903 -12.39 13.93 -17.33
CA ILE A 903 -11.14 13.70 -18.04
C ILE A 903 -11.49 13.17 -19.43
N LYS A 904 -10.95 13.79 -20.46
CA LYS A 904 -11.21 13.42 -21.85
C LYS A 904 -10.65 12.03 -22.18
N PRO A 905 -11.24 11.30 -23.14
CA PRO A 905 -10.63 10.08 -23.66
C PRO A 905 -9.26 10.36 -24.29
N ARG A 906 -8.37 9.37 -24.30
CA ARG A 906 -7.02 9.49 -24.90
C ARG A 906 -7.07 9.84 -26.40
N THR A 907 -8.15 9.44 -27.08
CA THR A 907 -8.40 9.69 -28.50
C THR A 907 -9.85 10.09 -28.69
N GLY A 908 -10.10 11.11 -29.52
CA GLY A 908 -11.46 11.60 -29.82
C GLY A 908 -11.94 12.71 -28.88
N LYS A 909 -13.17 13.17 -29.10
CA LYS A 909 -13.84 14.16 -28.23
C LYS A 909 -14.62 13.43 -27.15
N PRO A 910 -14.71 13.96 -25.92
CA PRO A 910 -15.53 13.34 -24.89
C PRO A 910 -17.01 13.32 -25.30
N SER A 911 -17.68 12.20 -25.05
CA SER A 911 -19.09 11.97 -25.39
C SER A 911 -19.72 11.00 -24.41
N GLY A 912 -20.98 11.23 -24.04
CA GLY A 912 -21.77 10.33 -23.22
C GLY A 912 -22.44 10.96 -22.01
N VAL A 913 -23.22 10.15 -21.29
CA VAL A 913 -23.93 10.56 -20.06
C VAL A 913 -22.96 10.72 -18.89
N ILE A 914 -22.94 11.89 -18.26
CA ILE A 914 -22.28 12.06 -16.96
C ILE A 914 -23.20 11.53 -15.85
N MET A 915 -24.44 12.02 -15.80
CA MET A 915 -25.44 11.59 -14.81
C MET A 915 -26.86 11.86 -15.29
N THR A 916 -27.80 10.94 -15.04
CA THR A 916 -29.24 11.17 -15.26
C THR A 916 -30.09 10.60 -14.13
N HIS A 917 -31.16 11.30 -13.77
CA HIS A 917 -32.17 10.82 -12.83
C HIS A 917 -33.55 11.27 -13.30
N GLY A 918 -34.42 10.30 -13.57
CA GLY A 918 -35.79 10.50 -14.03
C GLY A 918 -36.08 9.74 -15.32
N ASP A 919 -37.31 9.90 -15.80
CA ASP A 919 -37.84 9.25 -16.98
C ASP A 919 -38.06 10.24 -18.13
N THR A 920 -38.75 9.80 -19.19
CA THR A 920 -39.08 10.61 -20.35
C THR A 920 -40.01 11.80 -20.04
N ASN A 921 -40.68 11.80 -18.90
CA ASN A 921 -41.67 12.79 -18.46
C ASN A 921 -41.15 13.73 -17.37
N GLN A 922 -40.42 13.24 -16.36
CA GLN A 922 -39.91 14.02 -15.23
C GLN A 922 -38.47 13.61 -14.89
N GLY A 923 -37.55 14.58 -14.82
CA GLY A 923 -36.17 14.31 -14.39
C GLY A 923 -35.13 15.36 -14.77
N TYR A 924 -33.86 15.03 -14.57
CA TYR A 924 -32.72 15.85 -14.98
C TYR A 924 -31.55 14.99 -15.47
N GLY A 925 -30.69 15.57 -16.29
CA GLY A 925 -29.51 14.89 -16.83
C GLY A 925 -28.42 15.85 -17.27
N LEU A 926 -27.17 15.47 -16.96
CA LEU A 926 -25.93 16.10 -17.39
C LEU A 926 -25.21 15.15 -18.34
N TYR A 927 -24.91 15.58 -19.56
CA TYR A 927 -24.27 14.74 -20.58
C TYR A 927 -23.44 15.59 -21.54
N ILE A 928 -22.46 14.96 -22.20
CA ILE A 928 -21.66 15.58 -23.25
C ILE A 928 -22.08 15.02 -24.59
N ASP A 929 -22.50 15.88 -25.49
CA ASP A 929 -22.87 15.52 -26.87
C ASP A 929 -22.56 16.69 -27.80
N ASP A 930 -22.13 16.38 -29.03
CA ASP A 930 -21.72 17.36 -30.04
C ASP A 930 -20.79 18.48 -29.50
N ASP A 931 -19.75 18.08 -28.76
CA ASP A 931 -18.74 19.00 -28.19
C ASP A 931 -19.33 20.05 -27.22
N LYS A 932 -20.49 19.74 -26.63
CA LYS A 932 -21.17 20.56 -25.63
C LYS A 932 -21.47 19.76 -24.38
N VAL A 933 -21.26 20.42 -23.23
CA VAL A 933 -21.78 19.97 -21.94
C VAL A 933 -23.22 20.47 -21.83
N ASN A 934 -24.17 19.55 -21.66
CA ASN A 934 -25.60 19.81 -21.65
C ASN A 934 -26.20 19.47 -20.28
N LEU A 935 -26.91 20.43 -19.67
CA LEU A 935 -27.83 20.17 -18.56
C LEU A 935 -29.26 20.23 -19.10
N LEU A 936 -30.00 19.13 -18.96
CA LEU A 936 -31.39 18.97 -19.35
C LEU A 936 -32.27 18.72 -18.12
N VAL A 937 -33.38 19.43 -18.00
CA VAL A 937 -34.43 19.22 -16.99
C VAL A 937 -35.75 19.00 -17.72
N LYS A 938 -36.50 17.96 -17.35
CA LYS A 938 -37.85 17.66 -17.85
C LYS A 938 -38.86 17.77 -16.72
N GLN A 939 -39.94 18.51 -16.95
CA GLN A 939 -41.08 18.60 -16.03
C GLN A 939 -42.37 18.48 -16.83
N ASN A 940 -43.15 17.43 -16.55
CA ASN A 940 -44.38 17.07 -17.28
C ASN A 940 -44.16 16.95 -18.81
N GLY A 941 -43.08 16.27 -19.21
CA GLY A 941 -42.71 16.01 -20.60
C GLY A 941 -42.07 17.19 -21.32
N LYS A 942 -42.05 18.38 -20.70
CA LYS A 942 -41.48 19.59 -21.31
C LYS A 942 -39.99 19.75 -20.96
N PRO A 943 -39.09 19.86 -21.95
CA PRO A 943 -37.66 20.00 -21.72
C PRO A 943 -37.23 21.46 -21.49
N TYR A 944 -36.24 21.65 -20.61
CA TYR A 944 -35.56 22.91 -20.31
C TYR A 944 -34.07 22.62 -20.25
N SER A 945 -33.28 23.17 -21.17
CA SER A 945 -31.85 22.85 -21.28
C SER A 945 -30.97 24.09 -21.36
N ILE A 946 -29.75 23.94 -20.84
CA ILE A 946 -28.64 24.88 -21.03
C ILE A 946 -27.41 24.09 -21.45
N SER A 947 -26.58 24.70 -22.29
CA SER A 947 -25.39 24.04 -22.84
C SER A 947 -24.22 25.01 -22.94
N ALA A 948 -23.01 24.48 -22.82
CA ALA A 948 -21.77 25.22 -23.07
C ALA A 948 -20.77 24.35 -23.84
N PRO A 949 -19.87 24.93 -24.65
CA PRO A 949 -18.80 24.18 -25.30
C PRO A 949 -17.93 23.43 -24.29
N VAL A 950 -17.43 22.25 -24.66
CA VAL A 950 -16.45 21.51 -23.86
C VAL A 950 -15.14 22.31 -23.79
N PRO A 951 -14.51 22.47 -22.59
CA PRO A 951 -13.23 23.17 -22.46
C PRO A 951 -12.13 22.53 -23.30
N GLN A 952 -11.09 23.27 -23.70
CA GLN A 952 -9.98 22.71 -24.48
C GLN A 952 -9.08 21.78 -23.66
N GLU A 953 -8.97 22.02 -22.35
CA GLU A 953 -8.10 21.24 -21.47
C GLU A 953 -8.48 19.76 -21.39
N ASN A 954 -7.48 18.89 -21.16
CA ASN A 954 -7.67 17.45 -21.05
C ASN A 954 -8.52 17.03 -19.85
N ARG A 955 -8.57 17.87 -18.81
CA ARG A 955 -9.39 17.69 -17.62
C ARG A 955 -10.07 19.02 -17.32
N PHE A 956 -11.36 18.98 -16.96
CA PHE A 956 -12.10 20.14 -16.48
C PHE A 956 -13.12 19.73 -15.42
N GLU A 957 -13.52 20.67 -14.57
CA GLU A 957 -14.58 20.47 -13.59
C GLU A 957 -15.91 21.00 -14.13
N VAL A 958 -16.98 20.22 -13.94
CA VAL A 958 -18.34 20.62 -14.28
C VAL A 958 -19.20 20.68 -13.03
N ILE A 959 -19.94 21.78 -12.87
CA ILE A 959 -20.98 21.94 -11.86
C ILE A 959 -22.29 22.29 -12.57
N ALA A 960 -23.32 21.48 -12.38
CA ALA A 960 -24.65 21.71 -12.93
C ALA A 960 -25.68 21.81 -11.81
N GLN A 961 -26.49 22.85 -11.79
CA GLN A 961 -27.41 23.14 -10.69
C GLN A 961 -28.84 23.39 -11.16
N VAL A 962 -29.80 22.86 -10.40
CA VAL A 962 -31.21 23.27 -10.40
C VAL A 962 -31.49 23.93 -9.05
N ALA A 963 -31.43 25.26 -9.02
CA ALA A 963 -31.57 26.08 -7.82
C ALA A 963 -33.03 26.50 -7.57
N GLN A 964 -33.27 27.18 -6.44
CA GLN A 964 -34.56 27.75 -6.08
C GLN A 964 -35.21 28.54 -7.23
N ASN A 965 -36.55 28.46 -7.31
CA ASN A 965 -37.36 29.03 -8.38
C ASN A 965 -37.07 28.46 -9.79
N GLY A 966 -36.40 27.30 -9.86
CA GLY A 966 -36.12 26.58 -11.11
C GLY A 966 -34.94 27.14 -11.91
N LYS A 967 -34.08 27.97 -11.31
CA LYS A 967 -32.90 28.51 -12.01
C LYS A 967 -31.93 27.38 -12.36
N LEU A 968 -31.52 27.31 -13.62
CA LEU A 968 -30.52 26.36 -14.11
C LEU A 968 -29.17 27.08 -14.22
N VAL A 969 -28.10 26.46 -13.72
CA VAL A 969 -26.73 27.00 -13.81
C VAL A 969 -25.78 25.90 -14.26
N LEU A 970 -24.93 26.21 -15.22
CA LEU A 970 -23.82 25.34 -15.64
C LEU A 970 -22.51 26.12 -15.45
N GLN A 971 -21.58 25.54 -14.70
CA GLN A 971 -20.25 26.06 -14.49
C GLN A 971 -19.21 25.07 -15.00
N LEU A 972 -18.16 25.61 -15.61
CA LEU A 972 -16.98 24.88 -16.03
C LEU A 972 -15.75 25.55 -15.41
N ASP A 973 -14.92 24.79 -14.70
CA ASP A 973 -13.72 25.28 -13.98
C ASP A 973 -14.01 26.51 -13.10
N GLY A 974 -15.10 26.43 -12.33
CA GLY A 974 -15.55 27.49 -11.41
C GLY A 974 -16.16 28.73 -12.07
N LYS A 975 -16.29 28.77 -13.40
CA LYS A 975 -16.92 29.88 -14.15
C LYS A 975 -18.32 29.50 -14.60
N THR A 976 -19.33 30.32 -14.31
CA THR A 976 -20.67 30.16 -14.90
C THR A 976 -20.61 30.41 -16.40
N VAL A 977 -20.91 29.38 -17.18
CA VAL A 977 -20.83 29.38 -18.66
C VAL A 977 -22.21 29.37 -19.33
N ALA A 978 -23.25 28.91 -18.63
CA ALA A 978 -24.62 28.99 -19.10
C ALA A 978 -25.61 29.11 -17.93
N GLU A 979 -26.71 29.83 -18.16
CA GLU A 979 -27.81 29.98 -17.22
C GLU A 979 -29.15 29.84 -17.94
N GLY A 980 -30.17 29.36 -17.23
CA GLY A 980 -31.51 29.15 -17.77
C GLY A 980 -32.55 29.03 -16.68
N LYS A 981 -33.78 28.64 -17.05
CA LYS A 981 -34.89 28.55 -16.10
C LYS A 981 -35.89 27.46 -16.47
N ALA A 982 -36.14 26.57 -15.52
CA ALA A 982 -37.26 25.64 -15.47
C ALA A 982 -38.43 26.25 -14.63
N PRO A 983 -39.65 25.69 -14.69
CA PRO A 983 -40.80 26.20 -13.95
C PRO A 983 -40.63 26.28 -12.43
N GLY A 984 -39.78 25.42 -11.86
CA GLY A 984 -39.51 25.38 -10.43
C GLY A 984 -38.72 24.13 -10.05
N LEU A 985 -38.62 23.86 -8.76
CA LEU A 985 -38.11 22.58 -8.25
C LEU A 985 -39.12 21.45 -8.51
N PHE A 986 -38.65 20.20 -8.47
CA PHE A 986 -39.53 19.04 -8.60
C PHE A 986 -40.53 19.00 -7.44
N LYS A 987 -41.81 18.73 -7.74
CA LYS A 987 -42.86 18.68 -6.71
C LYS A 987 -43.01 17.32 -6.04
N GLN A 988 -42.55 16.27 -6.72
CA GLN A 988 -42.65 14.88 -6.29
C GLN A 988 -41.29 14.21 -6.38
N PRO A 989 -41.04 13.14 -5.62
CA PRO A 989 -39.87 12.30 -5.79
C PRO A 989 -39.81 11.72 -7.20
N LEU A 990 -38.61 11.49 -7.71
CA LEU A 990 -38.40 10.75 -8.96
C LEU A 990 -38.42 9.24 -8.66
N THR A 991 -38.94 8.44 -9.58
CA THR A 991 -39.20 7.00 -9.38
C THR A 991 -38.32 6.09 -10.22
N SER A 992 -37.39 6.64 -10.99
CA SER A 992 -36.43 5.88 -11.81
C SER A 992 -35.10 5.73 -11.10
N ASP A 993 -34.27 4.82 -11.59
CA ASP A 993 -32.88 4.73 -11.15
C ASP A 993 -32.08 6.00 -11.49
N LEU A 994 -31.09 6.31 -10.66
CA LEU A 994 -30.07 7.31 -10.93
C LEU A 994 -28.91 6.63 -11.66
N ALA A 995 -28.62 7.03 -12.90
CA ALA A 995 -27.56 6.48 -13.73
C ALA A 995 -26.36 7.43 -13.80
N ILE A 996 -25.14 6.87 -13.72
CA ILE A 996 -23.89 7.64 -13.73
C ILE A 996 -22.93 7.01 -14.74
N GLY A 997 -22.49 7.77 -15.74
CA GLY A 997 -21.63 7.24 -16.80
C GLY A 997 -22.31 6.29 -17.80
N VAL A 998 -23.58 5.94 -17.60
CA VAL A 998 -24.32 4.92 -18.39
C VAL A 998 -25.51 5.54 -19.11
N GLY A 999 -25.60 5.34 -20.43
CA GLY A 999 -26.77 5.70 -21.23
C GLY A 999 -27.85 4.60 -21.20
N GLY A 1000 -29.14 4.97 -21.16
CA GLY A 1000 -30.25 4.01 -21.27
C GLY A 1000 -30.55 3.58 -22.71
N LYS A 1001 -31.34 2.50 -22.86
CA LYS A 1001 -31.98 2.08 -24.12
C LYS A 1001 -33.47 2.41 -24.10
N ASP A 1002 -34.05 2.69 -25.26
CA ASP A 1002 -35.51 2.79 -25.48
C ASP A 1002 -36.23 3.69 -24.46
N ASP A 1003 -37.23 3.17 -23.76
CA ASP A 1003 -38.05 3.87 -22.76
C ASP A 1003 -37.31 4.23 -21.46
N LYS A 1004 -36.10 3.66 -21.24
CA LYS A 1004 -35.21 3.98 -20.11
C LYS A 1004 -34.23 5.11 -20.41
N LYS A 1005 -34.33 5.73 -21.57
CA LYS A 1005 -33.46 6.82 -22.03
C LYS A 1005 -34.03 8.19 -21.63
N PHE A 1006 -33.24 8.95 -20.87
CA PHE A 1006 -33.67 10.25 -20.37
C PHE A 1006 -33.52 11.38 -21.41
N GLY A 1007 -32.38 11.44 -22.11
CA GLY A 1007 -32.02 12.55 -23.00
C GLY A 1007 -32.12 12.23 -24.49
N PRO A 1008 -31.97 13.25 -25.37
CA PRO A 1008 -32.08 13.12 -26.83
C PRO A 1008 -30.80 12.57 -27.51
N TYR A 1009 -29.91 11.92 -26.77
CA TYR A 1009 -28.65 11.34 -27.28
C TYR A 1009 -28.89 9.99 -28.00
N LYS A 1010 -27.87 9.33 -28.57
CA LYS A 1010 -28.02 7.98 -29.15
C LYS A 1010 -28.28 6.90 -28.08
N ASP A 1011 -28.65 5.69 -28.46
CA ASP A 1011 -28.78 4.59 -27.49
C ASP A 1011 -27.39 4.10 -27.03
N ASP A 1012 -27.32 3.47 -25.86
CA ASP A 1012 -26.05 3.03 -25.22
C ASP A 1012 -25.00 4.15 -25.09
N PHE A 1013 -25.46 5.37 -24.78
CA PHE A 1013 -24.62 6.57 -24.69
C PHE A 1013 -23.79 6.65 -23.40
N ASN A 1014 -22.96 5.63 -23.17
CA ASN A 1014 -22.03 5.56 -22.06
C ASN A 1014 -20.91 6.60 -22.21
N PHE A 1015 -20.43 7.12 -21.09
CA PHE A 1015 -19.33 8.10 -21.10
C PHE A 1015 -18.01 7.45 -21.49
N ASP A 1016 -17.38 7.97 -22.54
CA ASP A 1016 -16.13 7.47 -23.12
C ASP A 1016 -14.85 7.99 -22.41
N GLY A 1017 -14.91 9.18 -21.81
CA GLY A 1017 -13.87 9.75 -20.95
C GLY A 1017 -13.89 9.18 -19.53
N ASN A 1018 -13.08 9.71 -18.61
CA ASN A 1018 -13.12 9.32 -17.20
C ASN A 1018 -13.86 10.35 -16.34
N LEU A 1019 -14.58 9.88 -15.32
CA LEU A 1019 -15.25 10.71 -14.32
C LEU A 1019 -14.58 10.45 -12.97
N SER A 1020 -14.21 11.52 -12.27
CA SER A 1020 -13.71 11.42 -10.89
C SER A 1020 -14.35 12.49 -10.01
N ASN A 1021 -14.39 12.24 -8.70
CA ASN A 1021 -15.00 13.14 -7.72
C ASN A 1021 -16.44 13.55 -8.11
N THR A 1022 -17.23 12.58 -8.58
CA THR A 1022 -18.61 12.82 -9.00
C THR A 1022 -19.51 12.85 -7.77
N PHE A 1023 -20.16 13.99 -7.53
CA PHE A 1023 -21.08 14.19 -6.42
C PHE A 1023 -22.47 14.60 -6.89
N LEU A 1024 -23.48 14.15 -6.16
CA LEU A 1024 -24.84 14.68 -6.22
C LEU A 1024 -25.21 15.25 -4.85
N GLU A 1025 -25.49 16.55 -4.81
CA GLU A 1025 -25.96 17.25 -3.62
C GLU A 1025 -27.44 17.60 -3.78
N VAL A 1026 -28.28 17.20 -2.82
CA VAL A 1026 -29.72 17.46 -2.78
C VAL A 1026 -30.11 18.04 -1.42
N GLY A 1027 -30.58 19.28 -1.39
CA GLY A 1027 -30.97 19.92 -0.12
C GLY A 1027 -31.12 21.43 -0.21
N SER A 1028 -31.60 22.04 0.88
CA SER A 1028 -31.68 23.49 1.00
C SER A 1028 -30.31 24.04 1.39
N ILE A 1029 -29.64 24.73 0.48
CA ILE A 1029 -28.48 25.53 0.84
C ILE A 1029 -29.00 26.93 1.21
N VAL A 1030 -29.08 27.24 2.51
CA VAL A 1030 -28.67 28.60 2.91
C VAL A 1030 -27.21 28.66 2.50
N VAL A 1031 -26.93 29.46 1.47
CA VAL A 1031 -25.57 29.86 1.16
C VAL A 1031 -25.08 30.44 2.48
N THR A 1032 -24.15 29.77 3.16
CA THR A 1032 -23.24 30.48 4.06
C THR A 1032 -22.52 31.45 3.15
N ALA A 1033 -23.15 32.62 2.98
CA ALA A 1033 -22.45 33.82 2.68
C ALA A 1033 -21.37 33.88 3.75
N VAL A 1034 -20.12 33.69 3.34
CA VAL A 1034 -19.01 34.32 4.05
C VAL A 1034 -19.49 35.73 4.36
N PRO A 1035 -19.42 36.19 5.62
CA PRO A 1035 -20.03 37.45 6.02
C PRO A 1035 -19.65 38.53 5.03
N THR A 1036 -20.61 38.92 4.20
CA THR A 1036 -20.60 40.20 3.50
C THR A 1036 -20.90 41.23 4.56
N THR A 1037 -19.89 41.56 5.35
CA THR A 1037 -19.98 42.68 6.30
C THR A 1037 -19.17 43.88 5.84
N GLU A 1038 -18.83 43.96 4.56
CA GLU A 1038 -18.66 45.23 3.84
C GLU A 1038 -18.73 44.92 2.32
N LYS A 1039 -19.54 45.68 1.58
CA LYS A 1039 -19.59 45.64 0.10
C LYS A 1039 -18.24 46.15 -0.40
N ALA A 1040 -17.61 45.47 -1.35
CA ALA A 1040 -16.35 45.97 -1.92
C ALA A 1040 -16.60 47.31 -2.62
N ASP A 1041 -15.80 48.32 -2.27
CA ASP A 1041 -15.83 49.63 -2.92
C ASP A 1041 -15.21 49.56 -4.31
N VAL A 1042 -14.25 48.64 -4.51
CA VAL A 1042 -13.58 48.41 -5.79
C VAL A 1042 -13.13 46.96 -5.93
N THR A 1043 -13.24 46.40 -7.14
CA THR A 1043 -12.69 45.09 -7.50
C THR A 1043 -11.46 45.24 -8.39
N ILE A 1044 -10.36 44.59 -8.03
CA ILE A 1044 -9.12 44.55 -8.77
C ILE A 1044 -8.94 43.12 -9.32
N ASN A 1045 -8.98 42.97 -10.64
CA ASN A 1045 -8.63 41.71 -11.28
C ASN A 1045 -7.13 41.71 -11.61
N MET A 1046 -6.42 40.71 -11.13
CA MET A 1046 -4.98 40.54 -11.31
C MET A 1046 -4.71 39.13 -11.82
N LYS A 1047 -3.73 39.00 -12.71
CA LYS A 1047 -3.31 37.72 -13.27
C LYS A 1047 -1.81 37.54 -13.13
N VAL A 1048 -1.37 36.29 -13.00
CA VAL A 1048 0.03 35.96 -13.27
C VAL A 1048 0.25 36.00 -14.78
N VAL A 1049 1.34 36.62 -15.23
CA VAL A 1049 1.73 36.57 -16.64
C VAL A 1049 2.47 35.26 -16.87
N LYS A 1050 1.84 34.37 -17.63
CA LYS A 1050 2.36 33.04 -17.95
C LYS A 1050 3.81 33.10 -18.43
N ASP A 1051 4.65 32.23 -17.88
CA ASP A 1051 6.07 32.05 -18.17
C ASP A 1051 6.96 33.29 -17.88
N GLN A 1052 6.49 34.26 -17.08
CA GLN A 1052 7.21 35.53 -16.85
C GLN A 1052 7.43 35.90 -15.38
N MET A 1053 7.02 35.07 -14.42
CA MET A 1053 7.17 35.30 -12.97
C MET A 1053 6.83 36.75 -12.55
N GLN A 1054 5.73 37.27 -13.05
CA GLN A 1054 5.27 38.63 -12.77
C GLN A 1054 3.74 38.70 -12.71
N PHE A 1055 3.21 39.66 -11.97
CA PHE A 1055 1.80 40.03 -12.05
C PHE A 1055 1.56 40.92 -13.28
N ASP A 1056 0.40 40.76 -13.93
CA ASP A 1056 -0.01 41.55 -15.10
C ASP A 1056 -0.17 43.05 -14.78
N LYS A 1057 -0.46 43.35 -13.51
CA LYS A 1057 -0.46 44.69 -12.95
C LYS A 1057 0.76 44.85 -12.05
N LYS A 1058 1.67 45.75 -12.42
CA LYS A 1058 2.78 46.18 -11.53
C LYS A 1058 2.35 47.24 -10.53
N THR A 1059 1.31 48.02 -10.86
CA THR A 1059 0.74 49.01 -9.94
C THR A 1059 -0.77 49.11 -10.09
N PHE A 1060 -1.46 49.40 -9.00
CA PHE A 1060 -2.87 49.83 -9.00
C PHE A 1060 -3.12 50.81 -7.85
N THR A 1061 -4.12 51.68 -8.00
CA THR A 1061 -4.39 52.78 -7.06
C THR A 1061 -5.75 52.58 -6.39
N VAL A 1062 -5.80 52.80 -5.08
CA VAL A 1062 -7.01 52.70 -4.24
C VAL A 1062 -7.01 53.81 -3.20
N LYS A 1063 -8.19 54.19 -2.66
CA LYS A 1063 -8.28 55.22 -1.62
C LYS A 1063 -8.13 54.65 -0.22
N ALA A 1064 -7.55 55.43 0.68
CA ALA A 1064 -7.42 55.09 2.09
C ALA A 1064 -8.77 54.68 2.70
N GLY A 1065 -8.79 53.54 3.39
CA GLY A 1065 -10.00 53.03 4.06
C GLY A 1065 -11.02 52.30 3.19
N GLN A 1066 -10.85 52.23 1.86
CA GLN A 1066 -11.73 51.47 0.97
C GLN A 1066 -11.64 49.96 1.21
N VAL A 1067 -12.72 49.23 0.91
CA VAL A 1067 -12.71 47.76 0.87
C VAL A 1067 -12.44 47.29 -0.55
N VAL A 1068 -11.32 46.60 -0.74
CA VAL A 1068 -10.87 46.08 -2.02
C VAL A 1068 -11.18 44.59 -2.11
N GLU A 1069 -11.81 44.18 -3.21
CA GLU A 1069 -11.86 42.78 -3.63
C GLU A 1069 -10.76 42.52 -4.66
N LEU A 1070 -9.79 41.68 -4.33
CA LEU A 1070 -8.75 41.26 -5.26
C LEU A 1070 -9.08 39.86 -5.79
N VAL A 1071 -9.19 39.75 -7.11
CA VAL A 1071 -9.31 38.48 -7.82
C VAL A 1071 -7.95 38.16 -8.43
N LEU A 1072 -7.33 37.06 -8.00
CA LEU A 1072 -6.08 36.58 -8.58
C LEU A 1072 -6.33 35.33 -9.43
N GLU A 1073 -5.95 35.39 -10.70
CA GLU A 1073 -5.94 34.25 -11.63
C GLU A 1073 -4.51 33.83 -11.91
N ASN A 1074 -4.23 32.53 -11.85
CA ASN A 1074 -2.91 31.98 -12.14
C ASN A 1074 -2.92 31.13 -13.42
N PRO A 1075 -2.74 31.71 -14.62
CA PRO A 1075 -2.64 30.93 -15.86
C PRO A 1075 -1.25 30.30 -16.07
N ASP A 1076 -0.33 30.42 -15.12
CA ASP A 1076 1.03 29.90 -15.20
C ASP A 1076 1.10 28.44 -14.72
N PHE A 1077 2.12 27.69 -15.16
CA PHE A 1077 2.30 26.27 -14.80
C PHE A 1077 2.85 26.07 -13.38
N MET A 1078 3.33 27.13 -12.73
CA MET A 1078 3.78 27.14 -11.34
C MET A 1078 2.69 27.71 -10.42
N GLN A 1079 2.71 27.36 -9.14
CA GLN A 1079 1.78 27.93 -8.15
C GLN A 1079 2.21 29.35 -7.77
N HIS A 1080 1.22 30.23 -7.54
CA HIS A 1080 1.49 31.61 -7.14
C HIS A 1080 0.49 32.08 -6.09
N ASN A 1081 0.94 32.97 -5.21
CA ASN A 1081 0.07 33.69 -4.28
C ASN A 1081 0.33 35.19 -4.41
N TRP A 1082 -0.48 36.00 -3.72
CA TRP A 1082 -0.31 37.44 -3.63
C TRP A 1082 -0.36 37.87 -2.18
N VAL A 1083 0.64 38.64 -1.74
CA VAL A 1083 0.80 39.06 -0.34
C VAL A 1083 1.08 40.56 -0.29
N LEU A 1084 0.16 41.34 0.28
CA LEU A 1084 0.32 42.77 0.55
C LEU A 1084 1.09 42.98 1.85
N VAL A 1085 2.11 43.84 1.80
CA VAL A 1085 3.00 44.10 2.94
C VAL A 1085 3.04 45.59 3.30
N MET A 1086 3.43 45.88 4.55
CA MET A 1086 3.68 47.26 4.99
C MET A 1086 4.80 47.92 4.18
N THR A 1087 4.73 49.24 4.01
CA THR A 1087 5.74 50.04 3.28
C THR A 1087 7.14 49.77 3.81
N GLY A 1088 8.06 49.38 2.92
CA GLY A 1088 9.46 49.07 3.25
C GLY A 1088 9.72 47.69 3.88
N MET A 1089 8.71 46.82 3.98
CA MET A 1089 8.85 45.52 4.68
C MET A 1089 8.95 44.29 3.75
N ALA A 1090 9.00 44.47 2.43
CA ALA A 1090 9.02 43.38 1.45
C ALA A 1090 10.18 42.40 1.66
N ASP A 1091 11.41 42.88 1.88
CA ASP A 1091 12.59 42.03 2.07
C ASP A 1091 12.49 41.19 3.36
N LYS A 1092 11.94 41.76 4.43
CA LYS A 1092 11.75 41.08 5.71
C LYS A 1092 10.71 39.96 5.59
N VAL A 1093 9.60 40.24 4.93
CA VAL A 1093 8.53 39.26 4.68
C VAL A 1093 9.01 38.16 3.72
N GLY A 1094 9.71 38.54 2.66
CA GLY A 1094 10.30 37.61 1.69
C GLY A 1094 11.31 36.66 2.31
N ALA A 1095 12.23 37.16 3.14
CA ALA A 1095 13.18 36.30 3.86
C ALA A 1095 12.48 35.35 4.85
N ALA A 1096 11.36 35.76 5.46
CA ALA A 1096 10.55 34.88 6.31
C ALA A 1096 9.80 33.81 5.50
N ALA A 1097 9.34 34.14 4.29
CA ALA A 1097 8.75 33.18 3.37
C ALA A 1097 9.76 32.13 2.86
N ASP A 1098 11.00 32.54 2.57
CA ASP A 1098 12.08 31.60 2.19
C ASP A 1098 12.36 30.60 3.32
N LYS A 1099 12.25 31.00 4.60
CA LYS A 1099 12.35 30.06 5.73
C LYS A 1099 11.18 29.08 5.80
N LEU A 1100 9.98 29.49 5.36
CA LEU A 1100 8.81 28.62 5.26
C LEU A 1100 8.90 27.64 4.10
N ALA A 1101 9.68 27.93 3.06
CA ALA A 1101 9.97 26.97 2.00
C ALA A 1101 10.66 25.69 2.52
N ALA A 1102 11.44 25.82 3.60
CA ALA A 1102 12.12 24.70 4.26
C ALA A 1102 11.24 23.98 5.32
N ASP A 1103 10.03 24.48 5.59
CA ASP A 1103 9.07 23.83 6.48
C ASP A 1103 8.29 22.78 5.66
N PRO A 1104 8.25 21.49 6.07
CA PRO A 1104 7.46 20.47 5.40
C PRO A 1104 5.96 20.79 5.28
N LYS A 1105 5.47 21.73 6.12
CA LYS A 1105 4.10 22.26 6.09
C LYS A 1105 4.00 23.64 5.40
N GLY A 1106 5.03 24.07 4.68
CA GLY A 1106 5.08 25.36 3.99
C GLY A 1106 3.92 25.53 3.01
N ALA A 1107 3.60 24.48 2.24
CA ALA A 1107 2.46 24.44 1.32
C ALA A 1107 1.10 24.56 2.05
N GLU A 1108 0.93 23.89 3.20
CA GLU A 1108 -0.29 24.00 4.03
C GLU A 1108 -0.49 25.42 4.56
N LYS A 1109 0.60 26.19 4.72
CA LYS A 1109 0.58 27.60 5.14
C LYS A 1109 0.54 28.57 3.96
N ASN A 1110 0.28 28.09 2.74
CA ASN A 1110 0.31 28.86 1.49
C ASN A 1110 1.63 29.62 1.25
N TYR A 1111 2.72 29.23 1.92
CA TYR A 1111 3.99 29.97 2.00
C TYR A 1111 3.84 31.44 2.44
N VAL A 1112 2.83 31.78 3.23
CA VAL A 1112 2.63 33.13 3.80
C VAL A 1112 3.14 33.16 5.24
N PRO A 1113 4.17 33.97 5.57
CA PRO A 1113 4.67 34.08 6.94
C PRO A 1113 3.67 34.76 7.86
N LYS A 1114 3.46 34.16 9.04
CA LYS A 1114 2.59 34.70 10.09
C LYS A 1114 3.30 35.81 10.86
N MET A 1115 3.20 37.04 10.35
CA MET A 1115 3.83 38.23 10.93
C MET A 1115 2.97 39.49 10.73
N ASN A 1116 3.14 40.49 11.59
CA ASN A 1116 2.29 41.69 11.62
C ASN A 1116 2.48 42.59 10.39
N GLU A 1117 3.58 42.45 9.67
CA GLU A 1117 3.94 43.23 8.49
C GLU A 1117 3.20 42.77 7.21
N VAL A 1118 2.49 41.63 7.26
CA VAL A 1118 1.58 41.16 6.21
C VAL A 1118 0.18 41.73 6.46
N ILE A 1119 -0.31 42.53 5.51
CA ILE A 1119 -1.60 43.24 5.62
C ILE A 1119 -2.75 42.37 5.11
N ALA A 1120 -2.54 41.69 3.97
CA ALA A 1120 -3.50 40.80 3.34
C ALA A 1120 -2.77 39.78 2.46
N ALA A 1121 -3.31 38.59 2.31
CA ALA A 1121 -2.72 37.56 1.46
C ALA A 1121 -3.79 36.66 0.85
N THR A 1122 -3.52 36.12 -0.34
CA THR A 1122 -4.31 35.07 -0.95
C THR A 1122 -3.83 33.69 -0.50
N ASP A 1123 -4.67 32.68 -0.65
CA ASP A 1123 -4.22 31.29 -0.67
C ASP A 1123 -3.26 31.05 -1.85
N LEU A 1124 -2.52 29.93 -1.79
CA LEU A 1124 -1.66 29.50 -2.87
C LEU A 1124 -2.52 28.99 -4.04
N VAL A 1125 -2.40 29.64 -5.19
CA VAL A 1125 -3.22 29.37 -6.37
C VAL A 1125 -2.49 28.39 -7.27
N ASN A 1126 -3.08 27.21 -7.44
CA ASN A 1126 -2.61 26.22 -8.42
C ASN A 1126 -2.61 26.76 -9.85
N PRO A 1127 -1.84 26.13 -10.77
CA PRO A 1127 -1.97 26.40 -12.20
C PRO A 1127 -3.42 26.34 -12.65
N GLU A 1128 -3.81 27.31 -13.47
CA GLU A 1128 -5.17 27.56 -13.96
C GLU A 1128 -6.21 27.88 -12.88
N GLY A 1129 -5.77 27.98 -11.63
CA GLY A 1129 -6.59 28.30 -10.47
C GLY A 1129 -6.96 29.79 -10.39
N ARG A 1130 -7.98 30.05 -9.57
CA ARG A 1130 -8.44 31.40 -9.25
C ARG A 1130 -8.77 31.48 -7.77
N THR A 1131 -8.42 32.60 -7.14
CA THR A 1131 -8.84 32.92 -5.77
C THR A 1131 -9.32 34.36 -5.65
N VAL A 1132 -10.08 34.64 -4.60
CA VAL A 1132 -10.64 35.96 -4.31
C VAL A 1132 -10.43 36.28 -2.83
N ILE A 1133 -9.87 37.45 -2.55
CA ILE A 1133 -9.76 37.99 -1.19
C ILE A 1133 -10.39 39.36 -1.10
N ARG A 1134 -10.85 39.74 0.11
CA ARG A 1134 -11.28 41.10 0.41
C ARG A 1134 -10.49 41.64 1.60
N PHE A 1135 -10.03 42.89 1.50
CA PHE A 1135 -9.31 43.55 2.59
C PHE A 1135 -9.58 45.06 2.61
N LYS A 1136 -9.43 45.67 3.79
CA LYS A 1136 -9.57 47.11 3.97
C LYS A 1136 -8.22 47.79 3.71
N VAL A 1137 -8.23 48.82 2.87
CA VAL A 1137 -7.04 49.58 2.50
C VAL A 1137 -6.55 50.37 3.72
N PRO A 1138 -5.24 50.38 4.01
CA PRO A 1138 -4.68 51.17 5.10
C PRO A 1138 -5.09 52.64 5.04
N GLN A 1139 -5.30 53.27 6.21
CA GLN A 1139 -5.66 54.69 6.30
C GLN A 1139 -4.52 55.64 5.94
N LYS A 1140 -3.28 55.17 6.02
CA LYS A 1140 -2.09 55.96 5.73
C LYS A 1140 -1.79 55.89 4.24
N THR A 1141 -1.78 57.05 3.57
CA THR A 1141 -1.38 57.16 2.18
C THR A 1141 0.09 56.79 1.96
N GLY A 1142 0.39 56.28 0.77
CA GLY A 1142 1.72 55.82 0.40
C GLY A 1142 1.71 54.57 -0.46
N ASP A 1143 2.91 54.08 -0.74
CA ASP A 1143 3.14 52.92 -1.58
C ASP A 1143 3.27 51.66 -0.70
N TYR A 1144 2.40 50.68 -0.95
CA TYR A 1144 2.38 49.40 -0.25
C TYR A 1144 2.80 48.29 -1.22
N PRO A 1145 3.96 47.65 -1.02
CA PRO A 1145 4.39 46.57 -1.88
C PRO A 1145 3.45 45.36 -1.75
N TYR A 1146 3.34 44.59 -2.82
CA TYR A 1146 2.85 43.21 -2.77
C TYR A 1146 3.82 42.29 -3.51
N VAL A 1147 3.90 41.05 -3.04
CA VAL A 1147 4.86 40.05 -3.54
C VAL A 1147 4.19 38.68 -3.67
N CYS A 1148 4.74 37.80 -4.52
CA CYS A 1148 4.47 36.37 -4.48
C CYS A 1148 5.47 35.71 -3.52
N THR A 1149 4.99 35.12 -2.42
CA THR A 1149 5.83 34.46 -1.42
C THR A 1149 6.01 32.96 -1.63
N PHE A 1150 5.51 32.40 -2.74
CA PHE A 1150 5.93 31.08 -3.19
C PHE A 1150 7.48 31.01 -3.27
N PRO A 1151 8.12 29.90 -2.86
CA PRO A 1151 9.56 29.85 -2.64
C PRO A 1151 10.39 30.46 -3.77
N GLY A 1152 11.24 31.43 -3.43
CA GLY A 1152 12.12 32.12 -4.39
C GLY A 1152 11.47 33.21 -5.25
N HIS A 1153 10.14 33.34 -5.31
CA HIS A 1153 9.46 34.25 -6.24
C HIS A 1153 9.49 35.74 -5.82
N TRP A 1154 9.49 36.03 -4.52
CA TRP A 1154 9.25 37.38 -4.01
C TRP A 1154 10.26 38.45 -4.47
N ARG A 1155 11.48 38.03 -4.82
CA ARG A 1155 12.57 38.90 -5.30
C ARG A 1155 12.29 39.52 -6.67
N ILE A 1156 11.49 38.85 -7.49
CA ILE A 1156 11.26 39.21 -8.90
C ILE A 1156 9.77 39.39 -9.23
N MET A 1157 8.88 38.71 -8.50
CA MET A 1157 7.44 38.75 -8.71
C MET A 1157 6.77 39.65 -7.67
N ASN A 1158 6.78 40.94 -7.94
CA ASN A 1158 6.26 41.97 -7.04
C ASN A 1158 5.61 43.15 -7.78
N GLY A 1159 4.89 43.97 -7.03
CA GLY A 1159 4.28 45.21 -7.50
C GLY A 1159 3.91 46.12 -6.33
N VAL A 1160 3.24 47.24 -6.62
CA VAL A 1160 2.91 48.27 -5.62
C VAL A 1160 1.44 48.69 -5.71
N MET A 1161 0.74 48.61 -4.58
CA MET A 1161 -0.57 49.24 -4.38
C MET A 1161 -0.37 50.67 -3.87
N LYS A 1162 -0.86 51.66 -4.62
CA LYS A 1162 -0.78 53.08 -4.24
C LYS A 1162 -2.03 53.49 -3.48
N VAL A 1163 -1.86 53.96 -2.25
CA VAL A 1163 -2.96 54.46 -1.42
C VAL A 1163 -3.00 55.98 -1.47
N THR A 1164 -4.08 56.52 -2.03
CA THR A 1164 -4.32 57.97 -2.14
C THR A 1164 -5.47 58.41 -1.24
N ASN A 1165 -5.62 59.73 -1.04
CA ASN A 1165 -6.78 60.30 -0.34
C ASN A 1165 -8.08 60.14 -1.13
#